data_AF-B8LXL3-F1
#
_entry.id   AF-B8LXL3-F1
#
_cell.length_a   1.000
_cell.length_b   1.000
_cell.length_c   1.000
_cell.angle_alpha   90.00
_cell.angle_beta   90.00
_cell.angle_gamma   90.00
#
_symmetry.space_group_name_H-M   'P 1'
#
loop_
_entity.id
_entity.type
_entity.pdbx_description
1 polymer ?
#
loop_
_entity_poly.entity_id
_entity_poly.type
_entity_poly.pdbx_seq_one_letter_code
_entity_poly.pdbx_strand_id
1 'polypeptide(L)'
;MTSKSSILELTFNHIAFPPKLPGKRDGQVEAVEKDILTRLRTAVRTIKAYPNDSTPSIWEDIERSLAICRLVNENGFLNREALEVALQSVKLDDTIVLHVSQQNAGLLIRPSDDQYIFEAFEASPSAEKTLAAKGAMQWDFPTVAVSLPRQDFENPRFQENLIYFLEGASLDAVDDFAAKTHKAGVTITEARDTTHPALVTDFLMALLEVNGARSNPPLLRKRVKDDVCWDDAELPWRRSPFWLILRVSVQRILYLTLGEEKGRAHYKFLMCVLMSQLLMDCVQASFSPELCNFLRAKLCRRLAKLESEKLLARSSALQTYSDLFESTLPVCHDAIERTTRFIEKQWNAFKSNSLRKIPLLPRFADESDLYLTLPNSGPYLRSVLKQSHHPTPSDPSIIDAATLDSSSSKTTTEFYSSLLTRYNKLQDFESHFELTTTEIPSSTSECAKKCQTLAKHIHSYMEAVGDAYDGNSEQISIFILNVLELWVYMDQCAVKVHPLLSQYHPFFERGMLDVLLLTRLHDLRRLQVIQKYIHSRCTQAEWPLDIFADPQVGCFADQIFTLGKPETISSLNTLCANIEAASQVSRNAKERELQQINAAYKERTENMIKHTCTQRRNPDGSHDIRGCTHCWHVRSRRKLKVEVHEDFLPVEDRNRVNDGVQKRVILFELNTPPAFSAYRTATWDIIQRLRSPVQETSLSVPEIFLKDYPQLRKFYHYSGNFSLASTTKSFLKTHYNFRALPTTLSKVLLPFGPRFYYYDSGRGIWASTVQRPLSIAQHFGLKLPKELSFSTLYSSTDFAADSDGPSSYEIVASIPECPSDLTIHEYTAHQSLIAGRNRRWLSILTELGFQF
;
A
#
# COMPACT_ATOMS: atom_id res chain seq x y z
N MET A 1 -9.22 11.87 -11.85
CA MET A 1 -10.62 12.24 -12.17
C MET A 1 -11.49 10.98 -12.10
N THR A 2 -12.10 10.71 -10.95
CA THR A 2 -13.02 9.58 -10.77
C THR A 2 -14.34 9.89 -11.48
N SER A 3 -14.53 9.35 -12.68
CA SER A 3 -15.84 9.28 -13.32
C SER A 3 -16.83 8.70 -12.31
N LYS A 4 -17.92 9.41 -12.00
CA LYS A 4 -18.99 8.84 -11.16
C LYS A 4 -19.61 7.68 -11.96
N SER A 5 -19.26 6.44 -11.63
CA SER A 5 -19.87 5.25 -12.22
C SER A 5 -21.39 5.31 -12.06
N SER A 6 -22.10 4.96 -13.13
CA SER A 6 -23.56 4.92 -13.11
C SER A 6 -24.06 3.83 -12.16
N ILE A 7 -25.26 3.99 -11.59
CA ILE A 7 -25.87 2.96 -10.73
C ILE A 7 -25.97 1.62 -11.47
N LEU A 8 -26.29 1.65 -12.78
CA LEU A 8 -26.35 0.47 -13.64
C LEU A 8 -25.01 -0.29 -13.69
N GLU A 9 -23.88 0.43 -13.77
CA GLU A 9 -22.55 -0.17 -13.81
C GLU A 9 -22.18 -0.83 -12.47
N LEU A 10 -22.51 -0.17 -11.36
CA LEU A 10 -22.32 -0.74 -10.02
C LEU A 10 -23.19 -2.00 -9.83
N THR A 11 -24.47 -1.95 -10.19
CA THR A 11 -25.38 -3.11 -10.16
C THR A 11 -24.89 -4.25 -11.05
N PHE A 12 -24.35 -3.94 -12.23
CA PHE A 12 -23.76 -4.93 -13.12
C PHE A 12 -22.67 -5.74 -12.42
N ASN A 13 -21.78 -5.11 -11.63
CA ASN A 13 -20.72 -5.81 -10.92
C ASN A 13 -21.27 -6.84 -9.91
N HIS A 14 -22.40 -6.55 -9.25
CA HIS A 14 -23.03 -7.48 -8.30
C HIS A 14 -23.77 -8.64 -8.97
N ILE A 15 -24.49 -8.38 -10.06
CA ILE A 15 -25.30 -9.40 -10.76
C ILE A 15 -24.42 -10.20 -11.73
N ALA A 16 -23.74 -9.52 -12.65
CA ALA A 16 -22.91 -10.12 -13.68
C ALA A 16 -21.59 -10.67 -13.12
N PHE A 17 -21.00 -10.02 -12.11
CA PHE A 17 -19.74 -10.46 -11.47
C PHE A 17 -18.63 -10.73 -12.52
N PRO A 18 -18.18 -9.69 -13.24
CA PRO A 18 -17.15 -9.79 -14.27
C PRO A 18 -15.77 -10.15 -13.68
N PRO A 19 -14.79 -10.54 -14.52
CA PRO A 19 -13.44 -10.87 -14.05
C PRO A 19 -12.70 -9.68 -13.44
N LYS A 20 -12.93 -8.47 -13.96
CA LYS A 20 -12.40 -7.22 -13.41
C LYS A 20 -13.46 -6.57 -12.53
N LEU A 21 -13.31 -6.71 -11.23
CA LEU A 21 -14.18 -6.11 -10.22
C LEU A 21 -13.61 -4.75 -9.75
N PRO A 22 -14.45 -3.84 -9.22
CA PRO A 22 -13.97 -2.62 -8.60
C PRO A 22 -13.07 -2.92 -7.39
N GLY A 23 -12.10 -2.07 -7.08
CA GLY A 23 -11.26 -2.23 -5.87
C GLY A 23 -11.73 -1.41 -4.65
N LYS A 24 -12.88 -0.73 -4.76
CA LYS A 24 -13.44 0.16 -3.72
C LYS A 24 -14.92 -0.14 -3.51
N ARG A 25 -15.39 -0.07 -2.26
CA ARG A 25 -16.83 -0.18 -1.95
C ARG A 25 -17.65 0.84 -2.75
N ASP A 26 -18.82 0.43 -3.23
CA ASP A 26 -19.72 1.29 -3.98
C ASP A 26 -20.07 2.56 -3.19
N GLY A 27 -19.94 3.74 -3.82
CA GLY A 27 -20.26 5.02 -3.18
C GLY A 27 -21.76 5.24 -2.93
N GLN A 28 -22.64 4.45 -3.56
CA GLN A 28 -24.11 4.55 -3.43
C GLN A 28 -24.74 3.17 -3.14
N VAL A 29 -24.27 2.48 -2.10
CA VAL A 29 -24.73 1.12 -1.73
C VAL A 29 -26.25 0.98 -1.71
N GLU A 30 -26.95 1.91 -1.05
CA GLU A 30 -28.42 1.87 -0.92
C GLU A 30 -29.13 1.97 -2.29
N ALA A 31 -28.60 2.78 -3.21
CA ALA A 31 -29.16 2.93 -4.55
C ALA A 31 -28.92 1.67 -5.41
N VAL A 32 -27.75 1.04 -5.25
CA VAL A 32 -27.41 -0.22 -5.92
C VAL A 32 -28.31 -1.36 -5.42
N GLU A 33 -28.51 -1.47 -4.10
CA GLU A 33 -29.41 -2.46 -3.51
C GLU A 33 -30.88 -2.26 -3.95
N LYS A 34 -31.34 -1.01 -4.03
CA LYS A 34 -32.66 -0.66 -4.58
C LYS A 34 -32.79 -1.07 -6.06
N ASP A 35 -31.76 -0.81 -6.87
CA ASP A 35 -31.76 -1.16 -8.30
C ASP A 35 -31.74 -2.68 -8.51
N ILE A 36 -30.92 -3.42 -7.73
CA ILE A 36 -30.91 -4.89 -7.73
C ILE A 36 -32.30 -5.47 -7.42
N LEU A 37 -32.96 -4.97 -6.35
CA LEU A 37 -34.29 -5.42 -5.98
C LEU A 37 -35.34 -5.05 -7.04
N THR A 38 -35.26 -3.85 -7.60
CA THR A 38 -36.18 -3.40 -8.65
C THR A 38 -36.06 -4.29 -9.89
N ARG A 39 -34.84 -4.61 -10.33
CA ARG A 39 -34.58 -5.53 -11.44
C ARG A 39 -35.12 -6.93 -11.17
N LEU A 40 -34.93 -7.45 -9.96
CA LEU A 40 -35.47 -8.76 -9.58
C LEU A 40 -37.00 -8.79 -9.63
N ARG A 41 -37.66 -7.73 -9.14
CA ARG A 41 -39.12 -7.60 -9.21
C ARG A 41 -39.61 -7.49 -10.66
N THR A 42 -38.93 -6.74 -11.51
CA THR A 42 -39.25 -6.67 -12.95
C THR A 42 -39.12 -8.03 -13.61
N ALA A 43 -38.08 -8.81 -13.29
CA ALA A 43 -37.92 -10.16 -13.81
C ALA A 43 -39.04 -11.11 -13.36
N VAL A 44 -39.46 -11.02 -12.09
CA VAL A 44 -40.61 -11.79 -11.56
C VAL A 44 -41.89 -11.43 -12.31
N ARG A 45 -42.18 -10.14 -12.51
CA ARG A 45 -43.35 -9.69 -13.28
C ARG A 45 -43.35 -10.18 -14.72
N THR A 46 -42.18 -10.19 -15.36
CA THR A 46 -42.04 -10.69 -16.73
C THR A 46 -42.36 -12.17 -16.80
N ILE A 47 -41.91 -12.98 -15.84
CA ILE A 47 -42.26 -14.41 -15.81
C ILE A 47 -43.74 -14.62 -15.50
N LYS A 48 -44.28 -13.89 -14.52
CA LYS A 48 -45.69 -13.94 -14.15
C LYS A 48 -46.63 -13.65 -15.33
N ALA A 49 -46.23 -12.78 -16.25
CA ALA A 49 -47.05 -12.37 -17.39
C ALA A 49 -47.19 -13.43 -18.49
N TYR A 50 -46.50 -14.58 -18.39
CA TYR A 50 -46.57 -15.62 -19.43
C TYR A 50 -47.78 -16.55 -19.25
N PRO A 51 -48.53 -16.85 -20.33
CA PRO A 51 -49.78 -17.59 -20.27
C PRO A 51 -49.65 -19.10 -20.01
N ASN A 52 -48.46 -19.70 -20.19
CA ASN A 52 -48.24 -21.15 -20.04
C ASN A 52 -47.69 -21.57 -18.66
N ASP A 53 -47.63 -20.67 -17.68
CA ASP A 53 -47.19 -21.04 -16.34
C ASP A 53 -48.35 -21.64 -15.53
N SER A 54 -48.19 -22.89 -15.09
CA SER A 54 -49.15 -23.59 -14.24
C SER A 54 -49.13 -23.13 -12.77
N THR A 55 -48.31 -22.13 -12.43
CA THR A 55 -48.04 -21.69 -11.05
C THR A 55 -48.15 -20.15 -10.81
N PRO A 56 -49.17 -19.45 -11.35
CA PRO A 56 -49.25 -17.98 -11.27
C PRO A 56 -49.32 -17.44 -9.82
N SER A 57 -49.92 -18.19 -8.89
CA SER A 57 -50.02 -17.81 -7.47
C SER A 57 -48.65 -17.66 -6.79
N ILE A 58 -47.66 -18.50 -7.14
CA ILE A 58 -46.34 -18.47 -6.51
C ILE A 58 -45.57 -17.21 -6.89
N TRP A 59 -45.70 -16.76 -8.14
CA TRP A 59 -45.07 -15.52 -8.59
C TRP A 59 -45.74 -14.29 -7.97
N GLU A 60 -47.03 -14.37 -7.63
CA GLU A 60 -47.71 -13.35 -6.83
C GLU A 60 -47.13 -13.27 -5.42
N ASP A 61 -46.97 -14.41 -4.75
CA ASP A 61 -46.41 -14.49 -3.40
C ASP A 61 -44.97 -13.95 -3.38
N ILE A 62 -44.14 -14.29 -4.38
CA ILE A 62 -42.79 -13.76 -4.53
C ILE A 62 -42.81 -12.25 -4.80
N GLU A 63 -43.70 -11.76 -5.67
CA GLU A 63 -43.81 -10.33 -5.96
C GLU A 63 -44.22 -9.54 -4.71
N ARG A 64 -45.19 -10.04 -3.93
CA ARG A 64 -45.62 -9.45 -2.65
C ARG A 64 -44.49 -9.47 -1.63
N SER A 65 -43.82 -10.61 -1.45
CA SER A 65 -42.66 -10.76 -0.56
C SER A 65 -41.53 -9.77 -0.89
N LEU A 66 -41.20 -9.61 -2.19
CA LEU A 66 -40.20 -8.63 -2.64
C LEU A 66 -40.67 -7.18 -2.50
N ALA A 67 -41.97 -6.92 -2.61
CA ALA A 67 -42.54 -5.59 -2.37
C ALA A 67 -42.42 -5.20 -0.89
N ILE A 68 -42.76 -6.12 0.02
CA ILE A 68 -42.58 -5.97 1.48
C ILE A 68 -41.10 -5.77 1.78
N CYS A 69 -40.22 -6.63 1.26
CA CYS A 69 -38.77 -6.52 1.41
C CYS A 69 -38.26 -5.13 1.01
N ARG A 70 -38.80 -4.52 -0.06
CA ARG A 70 -38.41 -3.16 -0.48
C ARG A 70 -38.79 -2.10 0.54
N LEU A 71 -39.99 -2.22 1.12
CA LEU A 71 -40.51 -1.24 2.07
C LEU A 71 -39.78 -1.33 3.40
N VAL A 72 -39.53 -2.54 3.89
CA VAL A 72 -38.95 -2.76 5.21
C VAL A 72 -37.45 -2.46 5.23
N ASN A 73 -36.69 -2.82 4.19
CA ASN A 73 -35.23 -2.68 4.13
C ASN A 73 -34.77 -1.35 3.50
N GLU A 74 -35.65 -0.36 3.40
CA GLU A 74 -35.36 0.89 2.70
C GLU A 74 -34.31 1.74 3.44
N ASN A 75 -33.43 2.43 2.70
CA ASN A 75 -32.31 3.23 3.25
C ASN A 75 -31.30 2.41 4.10
N GLY A 76 -31.21 1.09 3.86
CA GLY A 76 -30.19 0.23 4.45
C GLY A 76 -30.38 -0.10 5.94
N PHE A 77 -31.59 0.03 6.47
CA PHE A 77 -32.00 -0.50 7.79
C PHE A 77 -33.44 -1.01 7.75
N LEU A 78 -33.85 -1.68 8.82
CA LEU A 78 -35.22 -2.13 9.03
C LEU A 78 -36.03 -0.98 9.63
N ASN A 79 -36.94 -0.41 8.84
CA ASN A 79 -37.80 0.65 9.33
C ASN A 79 -38.94 0.08 10.21
N ARG A 80 -39.07 0.60 11.43
CA ARG A 80 -40.09 0.19 12.41
C ARG A 80 -41.51 0.15 11.86
N GLU A 81 -42.01 1.26 11.31
CA GLU A 81 -43.41 1.35 10.89
C GLU A 81 -43.70 0.44 9.69
N ALA A 82 -42.77 0.35 8.74
CA ALA A 82 -42.89 -0.56 7.61
C ALA A 82 -42.86 -2.03 8.05
N LEU A 83 -42.02 -2.37 9.04
CA LEU A 83 -41.95 -3.72 9.60
C LEU A 83 -43.22 -4.05 10.41
N GLU A 84 -43.75 -3.09 11.17
CA GLU A 84 -45.02 -3.25 11.89
C GLU A 84 -46.17 -3.53 10.92
N VAL A 85 -46.31 -2.71 9.88
CA VAL A 85 -47.31 -2.90 8.82
C VAL A 85 -47.09 -4.25 8.12
N ALA A 86 -45.84 -4.63 7.85
CA ALA A 86 -45.53 -5.91 7.25
C ALA A 86 -46.01 -7.07 8.14
N LEU A 87 -45.63 -7.10 9.42
CA LEU A 87 -45.99 -8.16 10.36
C LEU A 87 -47.50 -8.23 10.61
N GLN A 88 -48.20 -7.09 10.59
CA GLN A 88 -49.67 -7.05 10.67
C GLN A 88 -50.34 -7.56 9.39
N SER A 89 -49.77 -7.25 8.22
CA SER A 89 -50.25 -7.72 6.91
C SER A 89 -49.96 -9.21 6.67
N VAL A 90 -48.96 -9.76 7.33
CA VAL A 90 -48.51 -11.17 7.24
C VAL A 90 -49.49 -12.18 7.85
N LYS A 91 -50.62 -11.69 8.38
CA LYS A 91 -51.82 -12.49 8.62
C LYS A 91 -52.39 -13.16 7.34
N LEU A 92 -51.85 -12.87 6.15
CA LEU A 92 -52.27 -13.32 4.80
C LEU A 92 -51.31 -14.32 4.10
N ASP A 93 -50.60 -15.17 4.84
CA ASP A 93 -49.74 -16.25 4.30
C ASP A 93 -48.47 -15.81 3.50
N ASP A 94 -48.07 -14.53 3.56
CA ASP A 94 -46.90 -14.00 2.84
C ASP A 94 -45.55 -14.22 3.59
N THR A 95 -44.45 -14.37 2.84
CA THR A 95 -43.08 -14.48 3.38
C THR A 95 -42.40 -13.11 3.50
N ILE A 96 -41.87 -12.79 4.68
CA ILE A 96 -41.10 -11.56 4.92
C ILE A 96 -39.60 -11.85 4.76
N VAL A 97 -38.92 -10.97 4.02
CA VAL A 97 -37.46 -11.03 3.83
C VAL A 97 -36.82 -9.80 4.46
N LEU A 98 -35.94 -10.03 5.45
CA LEU A 98 -35.28 -8.98 6.22
C LEU A 98 -33.75 -9.08 6.08
N HIS A 99 -33.12 -7.92 5.97
CA HIS A 99 -31.67 -7.75 5.96
C HIS A 99 -31.25 -6.94 7.18
N VAL A 100 -30.68 -7.62 8.16
CA VAL A 100 -30.14 -7.00 9.37
C VAL A 100 -28.71 -6.53 9.07
N SER A 101 -28.60 -5.38 8.40
CA SER A 101 -27.38 -4.95 7.70
C SER A 101 -26.14 -4.83 8.59
N GLN A 102 -26.25 -4.32 9.82
CA GLN A 102 -25.12 -4.20 10.74
C GLN A 102 -24.66 -5.54 11.36
N GLN A 103 -25.51 -6.57 11.31
CA GLN A 103 -25.22 -7.90 11.86
C GLN A 103 -24.94 -8.93 10.77
N ASN A 104 -24.74 -8.52 9.51
CA ASN A 104 -24.40 -9.44 8.43
C ASN A 104 -25.36 -10.65 8.33
N ALA A 105 -26.66 -10.44 8.57
CA ALA A 105 -27.63 -11.51 8.68
C ALA A 105 -28.86 -11.28 7.77
N GLY A 106 -29.29 -12.36 7.13
CA GLY A 106 -30.60 -12.47 6.50
C GLY A 106 -31.57 -13.21 7.42
N LEU A 107 -32.81 -12.73 7.50
CA LEU A 107 -33.88 -13.36 8.27
C LEU A 107 -35.13 -13.48 7.40
N LEU A 108 -35.65 -14.70 7.26
CA LEU A 108 -36.93 -14.97 6.62
C LEU A 108 -37.95 -15.33 7.68
N ILE A 109 -39.14 -14.76 7.57
CA ILE A 109 -40.29 -15.11 8.41
C ILE A 109 -41.36 -15.61 7.47
N ARG A 110 -41.72 -16.89 7.56
CA ARG A 110 -42.71 -17.50 6.67
C ARG A 110 -43.77 -18.26 7.46
N PRO A 111 -45.01 -18.27 7.00
CA PRO A 111 -46.05 -19.11 7.59
C PRO A 111 -45.82 -20.59 7.24
N SER A 112 -46.25 -21.47 8.13
CA SER A 112 -46.25 -22.92 7.98
C SER A 112 -47.37 -23.49 8.84
N ASP A 113 -48.50 -23.83 8.22
CA ASP A 113 -49.72 -24.28 8.91
C ASP A 113 -50.14 -23.32 10.06
N ASP A 114 -50.14 -23.80 11.31
CA ASP A 114 -50.50 -23.03 12.51
C ASP A 114 -49.28 -22.39 13.20
N GLN A 115 -48.17 -22.23 12.48
CA GLN A 115 -46.91 -21.71 13.01
C GLN A 115 -46.22 -20.75 12.03
N TYR A 116 -45.29 -19.95 12.54
CA TYR A 116 -44.36 -19.15 11.75
C TYR A 116 -42.95 -19.70 11.90
N ILE A 117 -42.25 -19.90 10.79
CA ILE A 117 -40.87 -20.36 10.77
C ILE A 117 -39.95 -19.18 10.48
N PHE A 118 -39.05 -18.93 11.43
CA PHE A 118 -37.94 -18.00 11.33
C PHE A 118 -36.73 -18.75 10.79
N GLU A 119 -36.14 -18.26 9.71
CA GLU A 119 -34.95 -18.83 9.09
C GLU A 119 -33.85 -17.76 9.04
N ALA A 120 -32.78 -17.94 9.82
CA ALA A 120 -31.67 -17.00 9.89
C ALA A 120 -30.40 -17.56 9.26
N PHE A 121 -29.63 -16.70 8.59
CA PHE A 121 -28.35 -17.06 7.98
C PHE A 121 -27.42 -15.88 7.78
N GLU A 122 -26.12 -16.16 7.67
CA GLU A 122 -25.07 -15.20 7.37
C GLU A 122 -25.18 -14.67 5.92
N ALA A 123 -25.05 -13.34 5.74
CA ALA A 123 -25.28 -12.66 4.46
C ALA A 123 -24.00 -12.46 3.62
N SER A 124 -22.83 -12.47 4.24
CA SER A 124 -21.52 -12.33 3.61
C SER A 124 -20.45 -13.03 4.46
N PRO A 125 -19.57 -13.85 3.89
CA PRO A 125 -18.56 -14.56 4.66
C PRO A 125 -17.41 -13.64 5.06
N SER A 126 -16.58 -14.02 6.04
CA SER A 126 -15.33 -13.30 6.36
C SER A 126 -14.39 -13.17 5.15
N ALA A 127 -13.55 -12.13 5.15
CA ALA A 127 -12.54 -11.92 4.12
C ALA A 127 -11.60 -13.12 3.97
N GLU A 128 -11.18 -13.72 5.09
CA GLU A 128 -10.35 -14.93 5.12
C GLU A 128 -10.99 -16.09 4.34
N LYS A 129 -12.21 -16.49 4.73
CA LYS A 129 -12.97 -17.54 4.02
C LYS A 129 -13.14 -17.24 2.52
N THR A 130 -13.33 -15.97 2.17
CA THR A 130 -13.50 -15.55 0.77
C THR A 130 -12.21 -15.71 -0.02
N LEU A 131 -11.09 -15.21 0.50
CA LEU A 131 -9.77 -15.28 -0.15
C LEU A 131 -9.20 -16.70 -0.18
N ALA A 132 -9.51 -17.53 0.82
CA ALA A 132 -9.11 -18.93 0.86
C ALA A 132 -9.86 -19.81 -0.17
N ALA A 133 -11.02 -19.37 -0.64
CA ALA A 133 -11.83 -20.15 -1.58
C ALA A 133 -11.20 -20.16 -2.98
N LYS A 134 -10.78 -21.34 -3.46
CA LYS A 134 -10.28 -21.54 -4.84
C LYS A 134 -11.35 -21.36 -5.94
N GLY A 135 -12.57 -20.94 -5.59
CA GLY A 135 -13.71 -20.84 -6.48
C GLY A 135 -15.00 -20.48 -5.74
N ALA A 136 -16.14 -20.99 -6.19
CA ALA A 136 -17.41 -20.74 -5.50
C ALA A 136 -17.50 -21.58 -4.21
N MET A 137 -17.71 -20.91 -3.07
CA MET A 137 -17.96 -21.53 -1.77
C MET A 137 -19.29 -22.29 -1.79
N GLN A 138 -19.32 -23.45 -1.12
CA GLN A 138 -20.55 -24.19 -0.89
C GLN A 138 -21.12 -23.78 0.47
N TRP A 139 -22.39 -23.38 0.49
CA TRP A 139 -23.02 -22.81 1.66
C TRP A 139 -24.46 -23.30 1.78
N ASP A 140 -24.85 -23.73 2.97
CA ASP A 140 -26.17 -24.24 3.28
C ASP A 140 -27.03 -23.16 3.96
N PHE A 141 -28.28 -23.05 3.53
CA PHE A 141 -29.25 -22.08 4.04
C PHE A 141 -30.55 -22.78 4.46
N PRO A 142 -31.24 -22.35 5.53
CA PRO A 142 -30.73 -21.42 6.53
C PRO A 142 -29.63 -22.05 7.41
N THR A 143 -28.95 -21.21 8.18
CA THR A 143 -27.99 -21.68 9.21
C THR A 143 -28.73 -22.25 10.41
N VAL A 144 -29.85 -21.64 10.76
CA VAL A 144 -30.70 -22.01 11.89
C VAL A 144 -32.16 -21.67 11.57
N ALA A 145 -33.08 -22.48 12.07
CA ALA A 145 -34.50 -22.20 11.95
C ALA A 145 -35.26 -22.55 13.24
N VAL A 146 -36.27 -21.73 13.54
CA VAL A 146 -37.12 -21.86 14.73
C VAL A 146 -38.57 -21.67 14.30
N SER A 147 -39.44 -22.57 14.73
CA SER A 147 -40.89 -22.45 14.58
C SER A 147 -41.50 -21.83 15.83
N LEU A 148 -42.38 -20.86 15.65
CA LEU A 148 -43.12 -20.18 16.71
C LEU A 148 -44.62 -20.39 16.47
N PRO A 149 -45.43 -20.78 17.49
CA PRO A 149 -46.88 -20.88 17.35
C PRO A 149 -47.51 -19.57 16.88
N ARG A 150 -48.55 -19.67 16.04
CA ARG A 150 -49.26 -18.50 15.49
C ARG A 150 -49.76 -17.56 16.60
N GLN A 151 -50.31 -18.12 17.68
CA GLN A 151 -50.80 -17.34 18.83
C GLN A 151 -49.71 -16.49 19.49
N ASP A 152 -48.50 -17.04 19.65
CA ASP A 152 -47.37 -16.33 20.28
C ASP A 152 -46.80 -15.27 19.35
N PHE A 153 -46.70 -15.56 18.05
CA PHE A 153 -46.26 -14.60 17.06
C PHE A 153 -47.25 -13.43 16.87
N GLU A 154 -48.55 -13.71 16.90
CA GLU A 154 -49.60 -12.70 16.75
C GLU A 154 -49.82 -11.85 18.01
N ASN A 155 -49.12 -12.15 19.12
CA ASN A 155 -49.15 -11.34 20.33
C ASN A 155 -48.58 -9.93 20.05
N PRO A 156 -49.36 -8.84 20.21
CA PRO A 156 -48.91 -7.50 19.90
C PRO A 156 -47.64 -7.07 20.65
N ARG A 157 -47.49 -7.49 21.91
CA ARG A 157 -46.30 -7.17 22.72
C ARG A 157 -45.06 -7.91 22.22
N PHE A 158 -45.21 -9.13 21.72
CA PHE A 158 -44.11 -9.87 21.14
C PHE A 158 -43.63 -9.18 19.85
N GLN A 159 -44.56 -8.84 18.96
CA GLN A 159 -44.24 -8.15 17.71
C GLN A 159 -43.57 -6.79 17.96
N GLU A 160 -44.08 -6.00 18.91
CA GLU A 160 -43.48 -4.71 19.29
C GLU A 160 -42.01 -4.86 19.73
N ASN A 161 -41.71 -5.83 20.61
CA ASN A 161 -40.35 -6.10 21.07
C ASN A 161 -39.45 -6.64 19.96
N LEU A 162 -39.98 -7.51 19.10
CA LEU A 162 -39.25 -8.06 17.95
C LEU A 162 -38.88 -6.95 16.96
N ILE A 163 -39.81 -6.05 16.64
CA ILE A 163 -39.59 -4.90 15.76
C ILE A 163 -38.53 -3.98 16.36
N TYR A 164 -38.65 -3.65 17.65
CA TYR A 164 -37.68 -2.81 18.36
C TYR A 164 -36.27 -3.40 18.30
N PHE A 165 -36.14 -4.70 18.57
CA PHE A 165 -34.87 -5.41 18.49
C PHE A 165 -34.28 -5.40 17.07
N LEU A 166 -35.09 -5.73 16.06
CA LEU A 166 -34.64 -5.83 14.67
C LEU A 166 -34.23 -4.46 14.08
N GLU A 167 -34.97 -3.40 14.38
CA GLU A 167 -34.60 -2.04 13.99
C GLU A 167 -33.24 -1.66 14.62
N GLY A 168 -33.08 -1.84 15.93
CA GLY A 168 -31.84 -1.58 16.65
C GLY A 168 -30.66 -2.39 16.07
N ALA A 169 -30.82 -3.71 15.92
CA ALA A 169 -29.81 -4.59 15.36
C ALA A 169 -29.42 -4.22 13.91
N SER A 170 -30.37 -3.71 13.11
CA SER A 170 -30.09 -3.27 11.74
C SER A 170 -29.44 -1.89 11.65
N LEU A 171 -29.44 -1.12 12.74
CA LEU A 171 -28.95 0.24 12.79
C LEU A 171 -27.61 0.37 13.53
N ASP A 172 -27.41 -0.41 14.57
CA ASP A 172 -26.28 -0.29 15.49
C ASP A 172 -25.29 -1.43 15.28
N ALA A 173 -24.02 -1.07 15.08
CA ALA A 173 -22.94 -2.04 15.07
C ALA A 173 -22.59 -2.44 16.50
N VAL A 174 -22.58 -3.74 16.77
CA VAL A 174 -22.21 -4.28 18.08
C VAL A 174 -20.74 -4.69 18.04
N ASP A 175 -19.94 -4.01 18.86
CA ASP A 175 -18.49 -4.12 18.77
C ASP A 175 -17.96 -5.53 19.06
N ASP A 176 -18.62 -6.29 19.94
CA ASP A 176 -18.21 -7.66 20.30
C ASP A 176 -18.33 -8.64 19.13
N PHE A 177 -19.22 -8.36 18.17
CA PHE A 177 -19.38 -9.15 16.95
C PHE A 177 -18.60 -8.60 15.76
N ALA A 178 -17.97 -7.42 15.91
CA ALA A 178 -17.17 -6.82 14.86
C ALA A 178 -15.76 -7.44 14.82
N ALA A 179 -15.22 -7.61 13.61
CA ALA A 179 -13.87 -8.15 13.41
C ALA A 179 -12.82 -7.30 14.14
N LYS A 180 -11.75 -7.94 14.62
CA LYS A 180 -10.70 -7.30 15.44
C LYS A 180 -9.33 -7.45 14.80
N THR A 181 -8.48 -6.45 15.01
CA THR A 181 -7.06 -6.45 14.62
C THR A 181 -6.20 -5.83 15.71
N HIS A 182 -4.90 -6.10 15.71
CA HIS A 182 -3.96 -5.58 16.70
C HIS A 182 -3.03 -4.53 16.08
N LYS A 183 -2.98 -3.33 16.67
CA LYS A 183 -2.03 -2.28 16.28
C LYS A 183 -1.48 -1.57 17.52
N ALA A 184 -0.15 -1.43 17.57
CA ALA A 184 0.59 -0.84 18.70
C ALA A 184 0.22 -1.45 20.07
N GLY A 185 -0.24 -2.71 20.13
CA GLY A 185 -0.69 -3.35 21.37
C GLY A 185 -2.15 -3.23 21.72
N VAL A 186 -2.91 -2.46 20.95
CA VAL A 186 -4.34 -2.25 21.19
C VAL A 186 -5.14 -3.05 20.18
N THR A 187 -6.18 -3.72 20.66
CA THR A 187 -7.18 -4.37 19.83
C THR A 187 -8.13 -3.31 19.28
N ILE A 188 -8.24 -3.24 17.96
CA ILE A 188 -9.04 -2.26 17.24
C ILE A 188 -10.03 -2.99 16.35
N THR A 189 -11.21 -2.41 16.17
CA THR A 189 -12.23 -2.92 15.27
C THR A 189 -11.78 -2.78 13.81
N GLU A 190 -11.72 -3.89 13.09
CA GLU A 190 -11.36 -4.02 11.68
C GLU A 190 -12.62 -3.82 10.83
N ALA A 191 -12.84 -2.60 10.36
CA ALA A 191 -14.03 -2.23 9.60
C ALA A 191 -14.06 -2.82 8.19
N ARG A 192 -12.94 -3.36 7.69
CA ARG A 192 -12.84 -3.93 6.33
C ARG A 192 -13.32 -5.37 6.22
N ASP A 193 -13.50 -6.07 7.35
CA ASP A 193 -14.04 -7.42 7.39
C ASP A 193 -15.52 -7.42 7.80
N THR A 194 -16.19 -8.56 7.72
CA THR A 194 -17.62 -8.69 8.05
C THR A 194 -17.87 -8.93 9.53
N THR A 195 -18.97 -8.35 10.04
CA THR A 195 -19.52 -8.66 11.36
C THR A 195 -19.96 -10.12 11.46
N HIS A 196 -19.75 -10.74 12.62
CA HIS A 196 -20.27 -12.07 12.93
C HIS A 196 -21.80 -12.02 13.14
N PRO A 197 -22.59 -12.94 12.55
CA PRO A 197 -24.06 -12.85 12.57
C PRO A 197 -24.74 -13.35 13.86
N ALA A 198 -23.97 -13.69 14.89
CA ALA A 198 -24.43 -14.35 16.11
C ALA A 198 -25.52 -13.58 16.87
N LEU A 199 -25.59 -12.25 16.76
CA LEU A 199 -26.68 -11.49 17.37
C LEU A 199 -28.06 -11.94 16.82
N VAL A 200 -28.11 -12.30 15.54
CA VAL A 200 -29.33 -12.81 14.90
C VAL A 200 -29.34 -14.34 14.93
N THR A 201 -28.29 -15.02 14.46
CA THR A 201 -28.30 -16.49 14.32
C THR A 201 -28.28 -17.24 15.64
N ASP A 202 -27.71 -16.66 16.69
CA ASP A 202 -27.53 -17.37 17.97
C ASP A 202 -28.44 -16.75 19.02
N PHE A 203 -28.30 -15.45 19.28
CA PHE A 203 -29.04 -14.76 20.36
C PHE A 203 -30.54 -14.65 20.08
N LEU A 204 -30.95 -14.03 18.96
CA LEU A 204 -32.38 -13.91 18.63
C LEU A 204 -33.03 -15.29 18.46
N MET A 205 -32.37 -16.21 17.75
CA MET A 205 -32.94 -17.54 17.50
C MET A 205 -33.08 -18.35 18.79
N ALA A 206 -32.13 -18.27 19.73
CA ALA A 206 -32.28 -18.90 21.04
C ALA A 206 -33.46 -18.32 21.83
N LEU A 207 -33.69 -16.99 21.79
CA LEU A 207 -34.85 -16.36 22.43
C LEU A 207 -36.18 -16.80 21.80
N LEU A 208 -36.21 -16.96 20.48
CA LEU A 208 -37.39 -17.50 19.78
C LEU A 208 -37.63 -18.96 20.15
N GLU A 209 -36.57 -19.76 20.28
CA GLU A 209 -36.66 -21.19 20.60
C GLU A 209 -37.27 -21.43 21.98
N VAL A 210 -37.06 -20.53 22.95
CA VAL A 210 -37.69 -20.62 24.29
C VAL A 210 -39.22 -20.60 24.23
N ASN A 211 -39.81 -19.84 23.31
CA ASN A 211 -41.27 -19.73 23.14
C ASN A 211 -41.79 -20.60 21.98
N GLY A 212 -40.91 -21.35 21.33
CA GLY A 212 -41.22 -22.11 20.13
C GLY A 212 -40.54 -23.47 20.16
N ALA A 213 -40.05 -23.89 19.00
CA ALA A 213 -39.26 -25.11 18.88
C ALA A 213 -38.24 -24.96 17.74
N ARG A 214 -37.12 -25.67 17.85
CA ARG A 214 -36.15 -25.75 16.76
C ARG A 214 -36.78 -26.45 15.56
N SER A 215 -36.64 -25.84 14.38
CA SER A 215 -37.11 -26.40 13.12
C SER A 215 -35.92 -26.80 12.24
N ASN A 216 -36.05 -27.90 11.51
CA ASN A 216 -35.02 -28.40 10.59
C ASN A 216 -35.57 -28.44 9.15
N PRO A 217 -35.80 -27.29 8.50
CA PRO A 217 -36.30 -27.26 7.14
C PRO A 217 -35.26 -27.84 6.15
N PRO A 218 -35.69 -28.35 4.99
CA PRO A 218 -34.77 -28.87 3.98
C PRO A 218 -33.73 -27.82 3.57
N LEU A 219 -32.44 -28.13 3.68
CA LEU A 219 -31.36 -27.17 3.43
C LEU A 219 -31.21 -26.81 1.94
N LEU A 220 -30.96 -25.54 1.64
CA LEU A 220 -30.56 -25.06 0.31
C LEU A 220 -29.05 -24.97 0.27
N ARG A 221 -28.44 -25.92 -0.41
CA ARG A 221 -27.03 -25.89 -0.73
C ARG A 221 -26.77 -25.02 -1.96
N LYS A 222 -26.16 -23.86 -1.77
CA LYS A 222 -25.87 -22.90 -2.83
C LYS A 222 -24.37 -22.72 -3.03
N ARG A 223 -23.97 -22.56 -4.29
CA ARG A 223 -22.61 -22.12 -4.65
C ARG A 223 -22.57 -20.59 -4.68
N VAL A 224 -21.90 -19.99 -3.70
CA VAL A 224 -21.78 -18.55 -3.53
C VAL A 224 -20.41 -18.09 -4.03
N LYS A 225 -20.42 -17.08 -4.89
CA LYS A 225 -19.21 -16.38 -5.34
C LYS A 225 -19.21 -14.99 -4.75
N ASP A 226 -18.11 -14.66 -4.10
CA ASP A 226 -17.77 -13.36 -3.55
C ASP A 226 -16.26 -13.13 -3.76
N ASP A 227 -15.81 -11.89 -3.59
CA ASP A 227 -14.40 -11.50 -3.68
C ASP A 227 -14.13 -10.31 -2.74
N VAL A 228 -12.87 -10.14 -2.34
CA VAL A 228 -12.41 -9.00 -1.53
C VAL A 228 -11.40 -8.22 -2.35
N CYS A 229 -11.91 -7.33 -3.19
CA CYS A 229 -11.09 -6.53 -4.10
C CYS A 229 -10.71 -5.22 -3.42
N TRP A 230 -9.42 -5.04 -3.15
CA TRP A 230 -8.88 -3.84 -2.48
C TRP A 230 -7.87 -3.13 -3.38
N ASP A 231 -8.15 -1.85 -3.67
CA ASP A 231 -7.27 -0.96 -4.45
C ASP A 231 -7.17 0.39 -3.73
N ASP A 232 -6.26 0.49 -2.75
CA ASP A 232 -6.02 1.69 -1.93
C ASP A 232 -7.30 2.44 -1.53
N ALA A 233 -8.16 1.73 -0.80
CA ALA A 233 -9.50 2.18 -0.40
C ALA A 233 -9.73 2.07 1.11
N GLU A 234 -10.66 2.87 1.63
CA GLU A 234 -11.13 2.77 3.02
C GLU A 234 -11.74 1.39 3.27
N LEU A 235 -12.72 1.01 2.43
CA LEU A 235 -13.36 -0.31 2.43
C LEU A 235 -13.16 -0.98 1.06
N PRO A 236 -12.83 -2.29 1.03
CA PRO A 236 -12.73 -3.04 -0.21
C PRO A 236 -14.10 -3.15 -0.90
N TRP A 237 -14.09 -3.39 -2.20
CA TRP A 237 -15.29 -3.85 -2.87
C TRP A 237 -15.58 -5.29 -2.46
N ARG A 238 -16.84 -5.55 -2.14
CA ARG A 238 -17.38 -6.88 -1.89
C ARG A 238 -18.73 -7.01 -2.57
N ARG A 239 -19.12 -8.23 -2.91
CA ARG A 239 -20.43 -8.47 -3.50
C ARG A 239 -21.52 -8.15 -2.47
N SER A 240 -22.59 -7.50 -2.92
CA SER A 240 -23.71 -7.09 -2.06
C SER A 240 -24.27 -8.27 -1.24
N PRO A 241 -24.24 -8.18 0.12
CA PRO A 241 -24.86 -9.17 1.00
C PRO A 241 -26.38 -9.26 0.76
N PHE A 242 -27.02 -8.10 0.51
CA PHE A 242 -28.45 -8.04 0.19
C PHE A 242 -28.78 -8.83 -1.08
N TRP A 243 -27.92 -8.81 -2.09
CA TRP A 243 -28.09 -9.66 -3.28
C TRP A 243 -28.01 -11.16 -2.99
N LEU A 244 -27.24 -11.59 -1.99
CA LEU A 244 -27.28 -12.98 -1.55
C LEU A 244 -28.61 -13.30 -0.87
N ILE A 245 -29.07 -12.45 0.05
CA ILE A 245 -30.35 -12.61 0.77
C ILE A 245 -31.51 -12.73 -0.22
N LEU A 246 -31.62 -11.83 -1.20
CA LEU A 246 -32.68 -11.89 -2.22
C LEU A 246 -32.63 -13.20 -3.03
N ARG A 247 -31.44 -13.62 -3.46
CA ARG A 247 -31.25 -14.85 -4.22
C ARG A 247 -31.55 -16.11 -3.42
N VAL A 248 -31.21 -16.13 -2.14
CA VAL A 248 -31.52 -17.24 -1.23
C VAL A 248 -33.02 -17.26 -0.99
N SER A 249 -33.63 -16.12 -0.67
CA SER A 249 -35.04 -16.03 -0.31
C SER A 249 -35.99 -16.45 -1.42
N VAL A 250 -35.82 -15.89 -2.63
CA VAL A 250 -36.63 -16.29 -3.78
C VAL A 250 -36.44 -17.77 -4.12
N GLN A 251 -35.21 -18.27 -4.04
CA GLN A 251 -34.93 -19.67 -4.30
C GLN A 251 -35.54 -20.58 -3.22
N ARG A 252 -35.54 -20.16 -1.95
CA ARG A 252 -36.17 -20.88 -0.83
C ARG A 252 -37.66 -20.99 -1.00
N ILE A 253 -38.35 -19.89 -1.29
CA ILE A 253 -39.79 -19.87 -1.54
C ILE A 253 -40.14 -20.87 -2.67
N LEU A 254 -39.45 -20.78 -3.82
CA LEU A 254 -39.68 -21.69 -4.95
C LEU A 254 -39.44 -23.17 -4.58
N TYR A 255 -38.40 -23.46 -3.80
CA TYR A 255 -38.10 -24.83 -3.39
C TYR A 255 -39.10 -25.42 -2.40
N LEU A 256 -39.55 -24.61 -1.45
CA LEU A 256 -40.50 -25.07 -0.44
C LEU A 256 -41.88 -25.32 -1.07
N THR A 257 -42.29 -24.50 -2.04
CA THR A 257 -43.60 -24.64 -2.68
C THR A 257 -43.62 -25.68 -3.81
N LEU A 258 -42.57 -25.77 -4.63
CA LEU A 258 -42.55 -26.61 -5.83
C LEU A 258 -41.70 -27.89 -5.70
N GLY A 259 -40.99 -28.05 -4.59
CA GLY A 259 -39.99 -29.10 -4.41
C GLY A 259 -38.67 -28.81 -5.13
N GLU A 260 -37.69 -29.70 -4.95
CA GLU A 260 -36.32 -29.48 -5.40
C GLU A 260 -36.22 -29.26 -6.93
N GLU A 261 -36.64 -30.23 -7.72
CA GLU A 261 -36.37 -30.23 -9.16
C GLU A 261 -37.07 -29.06 -9.88
N LYS A 262 -38.37 -28.86 -9.62
CA LYS A 262 -39.17 -27.79 -10.23
C LYS A 262 -38.79 -26.41 -9.71
N GLY A 263 -38.61 -26.24 -8.40
CA GLY A 263 -38.21 -24.96 -7.80
C GLY A 263 -36.85 -24.49 -8.31
N ARG A 264 -35.92 -25.44 -8.52
CA ARG A 264 -34.63 -25.17 -9.15
C ARG A 264 -34.79 -24.65 -10.58
N ALA A 265 -35.63 -25.27 -11.39
CA ALA A 265 -35.88 -24.83 -12.77
C ALA A 265 -36.38 -23.37 -12.80
N HIS A 266 -37.48 -23.07 -12.11
CA HIS A 266 -38.07 -21.72 -12.04
C HIS A 266 -37.05 -20.67 -11.58
N TYR A 267 -36.25 -20.96 -10.55
CA TYR A 267 -35.23 -20.02 -10.08
C TYR A 267 -34.16 -19.74 -11.15
N LYS A 268 -33.71 -20.76 -11.89
CA LYS A 268 -32.67 -20.59 -12.90
C LYS A 268 -33.18 -19.79 -14.10
N PHE A 269 -34.43 -20.02 -14.52
CA PHE A 269 -35.07 -19.24 -15.58
C PHE A 269 -35.33 -17.79 -15.16
N LEU A 270 -35.75 -17.54 -13.92
CA LEU A 270 -35.79 -16.19 -13.35
C LEU A 270 -34.45 -15.46 -13.45
N MET A 271 -33.36 -16.14 -13.13
CA MET A 271 -32.02 -15.56 -13.27
C MET A 271 -31.64 -15.30 -14.74
N CYS A 272 -32.14 -16.09 -15.69
CA CYS A 272 -31.94 -15.82 -17.12
C CYS A 272 -32.69 -14.56 -17.54
N VAL A 273 -33.98 -14.43 -17.21
CA VAL A 273 -34.79 -13.24 -17.51
C VAL A 273 -34.18 -11.98 -16.90
N LEU A 274 -33.75 -12.03 -15.64
CA LEU A 274 -33.05 -10.93 -14.98
C LEU A 274 -31.76 -10.53 -15.72
N MET A 275 -30.98 -11.50 -16.17
CA MET A 275 -29.75 -11.23 -16.94
C MET A 275 -30.04 -10.68 -18.33
N SER A 276 -31.11 -11.13 -18.99
CA SER A 276 -31.55 -10.62 -20.29
C SER A 276 -31.99 -9.16 -20.22
N GLN A 277 -32.78 -8.81 -19.19
CA GLN A 277 -33.19 -7.42 -18.94
C GLN A 277 -32.00 -6.53 -18.60
N LEU A 278 -31.09 -6.99 -17.72
CA LEU A 278 -29.85 -6.26 -17.43
C LEU A 278 -29.00 -6.05 -18.69
N LEU A 279 -28.90 -7.07 -19.54
CA LEU A 279 -28.14 -6.99 -20.78
C LEU A 279 -28.72 -5.95 -21.74
N MET A 280 -30.05 -5.88 -21.85
CA MET A 280 -30.76 -4.86 -22.63
C MET A 280 -30.48 -3.45 -22.14
N ASP A 281 -30.51 -3.24 -20.82
CA ASP A 281 -30.18 -1.94 -20.22
C ASP A 281 -28.72 -1.57 -20.47
N CYS A 282 -27.79 -2.52 -20.41
CA CYS A 282 -26.37 -2.30 -20.75
C CYS A 282 -26.19 -1.84 -22.20
N VAL A 283 -26.94 -2.45 -23.14
CA VAL A 283 -26.93 -2.03 -24.56
C VAL A 283 -27.50 -0.61 -24.72
N GLN A 284 -28.62 -0.31 -24.05
CA GLN A 284 -29.24 1.02 -24.10
C GLN A 284 -28.32 2.10 -23.51
N ALA A 285 -27.64 1.79 -22.42
CA ALA A 285 -26.66 2.67 -21.78
C ALA A 285 -25.29 2.69 -22.49
N SER A 286 -25.16 2.00 -23.64
CA SER A 286 -23.93 1.94 -24.45
C SER A 286 -22.69 1.48 -23.65
N PHE A 287 -22.84 0.42 -22.87
CA PHE A 287 -21.72 -0.21 -22.15
C PHE A 287 -20.63 -0.70 -23.13
N SER A 288 -19.42 -0.92 -22.61
CA SER A 288 -18.33 -1.43 -23.44
C SER A 288 -18.69 -2.78 -24.06
N PRO A 289 -18.27 -3.05 -25.31
CA PRO A 289 -18.55 -4.32 -25.98
C PRO A 289 -18.06 -5.54 -25.19
N GLU A 290 -16.98 -5.39 -24.42
CA GLU A 290 -16.44 -6.43 -23.55
C GLU A 290 -17.43 -6.84 -22.44
N LEU A 291 -17.96 -5.87 -21.68
CA LEU A 291 -18.91 -6.14 -20.59
C LEU A 291 -20.22 -6.71 -21.12
N CYS A 292 -20.72 -6.16 -22.22
CA CYS A 292 -21.90 -6.68 -22.92
C CYS A 292 -21.68 -8.13 -23.40
N ASN A 293 -20.53 -8.41 -24.01
CA ASN A 293 -20.20 -9.76 -24.47
C ASN A 293 -20.04 -10.75 -23.30
N PHE A 294 -19.46 -10.32 -22.19
CA PHE A 294 -19.31 -11.14 -20.99
C PHE A 294 -20.67 -11.59 -20.45
N LEU A 295 -21.61 -10.66 -20.25
CA LEU A 295 -22.94 -10.97 -19.75
C LEU A 295 -23.75 -11.79 -20.77
N ARG A 296 -23.66 -11.47 -22.07
CA ARG A 296 -24.25 -12.26 -23.16
C ARG A 296 -23.76 -13.71 -23.14
N ALA A 297 -22.44 -13.93 -23.13
CA ALA A 297 -21.85 -15.26 -23.07
C ALA A 297 -22.25 -16.01 -21.79
N LYS A 298 -22.39 -15.31 -20.66
CA LYS A 298 -22.88 -15.88 -19.40
C LYS A 298 -24.33 -16.34 -19.50
N LEU A 299 -25.19 -15.57 -20.15
CA LEU A 299 -26.58 -15.93 -20.43
C LEU A 299 -26.67 -17.15 -21.37
N CYS A 300 -25.97 -17.13 -22.52
CA CYS A 300 -25.95 -18.26 -23.46
C CYS A 300 -25.49 -19.57 -22.78
N ARG A 301 -24.41 -19.52 -21.99
CA ARG A 301 -23.93 -20.68 -21.24
C ARG A 301 -24.92 -21.20 -20.20
N ARG A 302 -25.75 -20.32 -19.62
CA ARG A 302 -26.80 -20.74 -18.67
C ARG A 302 -27.95 -21.44 -19.39
N LEU A 303 -28.39 -20.90 -20.53
CA LEU A 303 -29.42 -21.54 -21.36
C LEU A 303 -28.96 -22.93 -21.84
N ALA A 304 -27.72 -23.05 -22.33
CA ALA A 304 -27.17 -24.35 -22.73
C ALA A 304 -27.13 -25.37 -21.58
N LYS A 305 -26.83 -24.91 -20.35
CA LYS A 305 -26.88 -25.76 -19.15
C LYS A 305 -28.31 -26.17 -18.80
N LEU A 306 -29.28 -25.27 -18.93
CA LEU A 306 -30.69 -25.58 -18.70
C LEU A 306 -31.23 -26.57 -19.73
N GLU A 307 -30.76 -26.49 -20.98
CA GLU A 307 -31.11 -27.45 -22.03
C GLU A 307 -30.57 -28.84 -21.68
N SER A 308 -29.33 -28.91 -21.20
CA SER A 308 -28.72 -30.17 -20.73
C SER A 308 -29.46 -30.75 -19.54
N GLU A 309 -29.91 -29.90 -18.61
CA GLU A 309 -30.70 -30.33 -17.45
C GLU A 309 -32.09 -30.83 -17.85
N LYS A 310 -32.74 -30.19 -18.83
CA LYS A 310 -34.02 -30.64 -19.39
C LYS A 310 -33.92 -32.06 -19.92
N LEU A 311 -32.84 -32.40 -20.65
CA LEU A 311 -32.61 -33.75 -21.18
C LEU A 311 -32.45 -34.81 -20.08
N LEU A 312 -32.01 -34.42 -18.89
CA LEU A 312 -31.79 -35.30 -17.74
C LEU A 312 -32.94 -35.28 -16.73
N ALA A 313 -33.94 -34.41 -16.93
CA ALA A 313 -35.04 -34.20 -16.00
C ALA A 313 -36.00 -35.39 -15.98
N ARG A 314 -36.62 -35.65 -14.82
CA ARG A 314 -37.67 -36.68 -14.70
C ARG A 314 -38.92 -36.25 -15.49
N SER A 315 -39.76 -37.21 -15.88
CA SER A 315 -40.98 -36.99 -16.67
C SER A 315 -41.90 -35.89 -16.10
N SER A 316 -41.99 -35.74 -14.76
CA SER A 316 -42.78 -34.68 -14.11
C SER A 316 -42.16 -33.29 -14.12
N ALA A 317 -40.84 -33.17 -14.28
CA ALA A 317 -40.12 -31.90 -14.35
C ALA A 317 -39.78 -31.51 -15.81
N LEU A 318 -39.73 -32.48 -16.72
CA LEU A 318 -39.51 -32.26 -18.16
C LEU A 318 -40.54 -31.30 -18.75
N GLN A 319 -41.82 -31.45 -18.38
CA GLN A 319 -42.88 -30.53 -18.80
C GLN A 319 -42.60 -29.11 -18.31
N THR A 320 -42.27 -28.94 -17.02
CA THR A 320 -41.91 -27.65 -16.43
C THR A 320 -40.74 -26.98 -17.15
N TYR A 321 -39.69 -27.73 -17.51
CA TYR A 321 -38.59 -27.18 -18.30
C TYR A 321 -39.04 -26.75 -19.70
N SER A 322 -39.88 -27.54 -20.37
CA SER A 322 -40.43 -27.19 -21.70
C SER A 322 -41.25 -25.90 -21.65
N ASP A 323 -42.17 -25.77 -20.69
CA ASP A 323 -43.03 -24.59 -20.54
C ASP A 323 -42.21 -23.33 -20.22
N LEU A 324 -41.20 -23.46 -19.34
CA LEU A 324 -40.30 -22.37 -18.99
C LEU A 324 -39.40 -21.96 -20.16
N PHE A 325 -38.97 -22.90 -21.00
CA PHE A 325 -38.24 -22.57 -22.23
C PHE A 325 -39.14 -21.84 -23.22
N GLU A 326 -40.34 -22.33 -23.48
CA GLU A 326 -41.28 -21.70 -24.41
C GLU A 326 -41.60 -20.26 -23.99
N SER A 327 -41.81 -20.03 -22.69
CA SER A 327 -42.13 -18.70 -22.15
C SER A 327 -40.93 -17.75 -22.09
N THR A 328 -39.76 -18.20 -21.63
CA THR A 328 -38.63 -17.29 -21.33
C THR A 328 -37.58 -17.18 -22.44
N LEU A 329 -37.50 -18.16 -23.34
CA LEU A 329 -36.52 -18.17 -24.42
C LEU A 329 -36.67 -16.97 -25.38
N PRO A 330 -37.89 -16.51 -25.76
CA PRO A 330 -38.04 -15.34 -26.63
C PRO A 330 -37.38 -14.07 -26.08
N VAL A 331 -37.57 -13.78 -24.78
CA VAL A 331 -36.93 -12.62 -24.12
C VAL A 331 -35.42 -12.79 -24.04
N CYS A 332 -34.95 -14.01 -23.78
CA CYS A 332 -33.51 -14.28 -23.77
C CYS A 332 -32.89 -14.12 -25.17
N HIS A 333 -33.56 -14.61 -26.20
CA HIS A 333 -33.11 -14.56 -27.58
C HIS A 333 -33.05 -13.12 -28.10
N ASP A 334 -34.10 -12.31 -27.90
CA ASP A 334 -34.11 -10.90 -28.30
C ASP A 334 -32.96 -10.12 -27.65
N ALA A 335 -32.71 -10.33 -26.34
CA ALA A 335 -31.59 -9.71 -25.65
C ALA A 335 -30.22 -10.12 -26.22
N ILE A 336 -30.03 -11.41 -26.54
CA ILE A 336 -28.80 -11.92 -27.14
C ILE A 336 -28.59 -11.34 -28.54
N GLU A 337 -29.62 -11.31 -29.37
CA GLU A 337 -29.54 -10.84 -30.75
C GLU A 337 -29.27 -9.34 -30.82
N ARG A 338 -30.00 -8.52 -30.06
CA ARG A 338 -29.77 -7.07 -30.00
C ARG A 338 -28.39 -6.72 -29.50
N THR A 339 -27.89 -7.45 -28.49
CA THR A 339 -26.52 -7.27 -28.00
C THR A 339 -25.49 -7.65 -29.05
N THR A 340 -25.73 -8.74 -29.79
CA THR A 340 -24.83 -9.18 -30.86
C THR A 340 -24.75 -8.09 -31.94
N ARG A 341 -25.90 -7.58 -32.40
CA ARG A 341 -25.96 -6.45 -33.34
C ARG A 341 -25.26 -5.19 -32.81
N PHE A 342 -25.41 -4.88 -31.52
CA PHE A 342 -24.72 -3.75 -30.89
C PHE A 342 -23.19 -3.92 -30.90
N ILE A 343 -22.69 -5.10 -30.51
CA ILE A 343 -21.25 -5.40 -30.50
C ILE A 343 -20.68 -5.35 -31.91
N GLU A 344 -21.35 -5.96 -32.90
CA GLU A 344 -20.93 -5.94 -34.30
C GLU A 344 -20.88 -4.52 -34.86
N LYS A 345 -21.88 -3.69 -34.53
CA LYS A 345 -21.89 -2.27 -34.93
C LYS A 345 -20.69 -1.52 -34.36
N GLN A 346 -20.41 -1.67 -33.06
CA GLN A 346 -19.26 -1.01 -32.42
C GLN A 346 -17.93 -1.52 -32.96
N TRP A 347 -17.82 -2.84 -33.20
CA TRP A 347 -16.63 -3.45 -33.78
C TRP A 347 -16.37 -2.97 -35.22
N ASN A 348 -17.42 -2.88 -36.03
CA ASN A 348 -17.33 -2.35 -37.39
C ASN A 348 -16.92 -0.88 -37.40
N ALA A 349 -17.49 -0.05 -36.51
CA ALA A 349 -17.07 1.35 -36.36
C ALA A 349 -15.60 1.47 -35.93
N PHE A 350 -15.15 0.65 -34.97
CA PHE A 350 -13.75 0.60 -34.56
C PHE A 350 -12.82 0.22 -35.71
N LYS A 351 -13.18 -0.82 -36.49
CA LYS A 351 -12.43 -1.21 -37.70
C LYS A 351 -12.36 -0.07 -38.71
N SER A 352 -13.49 0.57 -39.03
CA SER A 352 -13.52 1.70 -39.97
C SER A 352 -12.64 2.87 -39.53
N ASN A 353 -12.59 3.18 -38.23
CA ASN A 353 -11.79 4.28 -37.69
C ASN A 353 -10.30 3.93 -37.55
N SER A 354 -9.97 2.64 -37.37
CA SER A 354 -8.59 2.17 -37.14
C SER A 354 -7.90 1.68 -38.41
N LEU A 355 -8.62 1.58 -39.54
CA LEU A 355 -8.03 1.29 -40.84
C LEU A 355 -7.06 2.41 -41.21
N ARG A 356 -5.76 2.08 -41.28
CA ARG A 356 -4.74 2.97 -41.79
C ARG A 356 -5.16 3.41 -43.20
N LYS A 357 -5.45 4.70 -43.36
CA LYS A 357 -5.68 5.30 -44.67
C LYS A 357 -4.34 5.33 -45.38
N ILE A 358 -4.08 4.33 -46.22
CA ILE A 358 -2.94 4.33 -47.13
C ILE A 358 -3.40 5.18 -48.32
N PRO A 359 -2.88 6.40 -48.50
CA PRO A 359 -3.17 7.14 -49.72
C PRO A 359 -2.65 6.32 -50.90
N LEU A 360 -3.38 6.36 -52.02
CA LEU A 360 -2.87 5.79 -53.27
C LEU A 360 -1.53 6.47 -53.55
N LEU A 361 -0.46 5.67 -53.64
CA LEU A 361 0.81 6.18 -54.13
C LEU A 361 0.54 6.69 -55.56
N PRO A 362 0.71 7.98 -55.86
CA PRO A 362 0.46 8.46 -57.19
C PRO A 362 1.41 7.73 -58.14
N ARG A 363 0.92 7.36 -59.33
CA ARG A 363 1.72 6.62 -60.34
C ARG A 363 2.95 7.41 -60.79
N PHE A 364 2.95 8.71 -60.55
CA PHE A 364 4.01 9.65 -60.87
C PHE A 364 4.22 10.55 -59.65
N ALA A 365 5.46 10.92 -59.37
CA ALA A 365 5.76 11.89 -58.33
C ALA A 365 5.16 13.25 -58.71
N ASP A 366 4.56 13.97 -57.75
CA ASP A 366 4.17 15.35 -58.00
C ASP A 366 5.43 16.20 -58.18
N GLU A 367 5.32 17.31 -58.90
CA GLU A 367 6.49 18.14 -59.22
C GLU A 367 7.22 18.60 -57.96
N SER A 368 6.50 18.88 -56.87
CA SER A 368 7.05 19.20 -55.55
C SER A 368 7.87 18.08 -54.91
N ASP A 369 7.54 16.82 -55.19
CA ASP A 369 8.23 15.64 -54.64
C ASP A 369 9.60 15.42 -55.32
N LEU A 370 9.83 16.03 -56.49
CA LEU A 370 11.13 16.05 -57.16
C LEU A 370 12.11 17.03 -56.50
N TYR A 371 11.64 17.89 -55.59
CA TYR A 371 12.46 18.91 -54.93
C TYR A 371 12.64 18.58 -53.45
N LEU A 372 13.85 18.14 -53.10
CA LEU A 372 14.24 17.97 -51.71
C LEU A 372 14.67 19.34 -51.14
N THR A 373 13.82 19.97 -50.32
CA THR A 373 14.21 21.16 -49.58
C THR A 373 15.14 20.75 -48.43
N LEU A 374 16.42 21.11 -48.55
CA LEU A 374 17.47 20.85 -47.55
C LEU A 374 17.80 22.14 -46.78
N PRO A 375 16.87 22.70 -45.98
CA PRO A 375 17.01 24.03 -45.39
C PRO A 375 18.23 24.16 -44.46
N ASN A 376 18.63 23.05 -43.84
CA ASN A 376 19.73 23.02 -42.86
C ASN A 376 21.08 22.61 -43.46
N SER A 377 21.13 22.19 -44.72
CA SER A 377 22.37 21.67 -45.35
C SER A 377 23.18 22.76 -46.04
N GLY A 378 22.62 23.96 -46.20
CA GLY A 378 23.27 25.09 -46.88
C GLY A 378 24.62 25.53 -46.28
N PRO A 379 24.79 25.59 -44.94
CA PRO A 379 26.09 25.91 -44.34
C PRO A 379 27.13 24.81 -44.56
N TYR A 380 26.72 23.54 -44.40
CA TYR A 380 27.59 22.38 -44.59
C TYR A 380 28.10 22.27 -46.03
N LEU A 381 27.21 22.33 -47.02
CA LEU A 381 27.58 22.24 -48.43
C LEU A 381 28.49 23.41 -48.86
N ARG A 382 28.28 24.61 -48.31
CA ARG A 382 29.18 25.76 -48.50
C ARG A 382 30.55 25.55 -47.87
N SER A 383 30.65 24.85 -46.74
CA SER A 383 31.94 24.52 -46.11
C SER A 383 32.73 23.51 -46.93
N VAL A 384 32.07 22.48 -47.47
CA VAL A 384 32.67 21.45 -48.32
C VAL A 384 33.15 22.03 -49.65
N LEU A 385 32.37 22.93 -50.26
CA LEU A 385 32.77 23.62 -51.50
C LEU A 385 33.95 24.60 -51.29
N LYS A 386 34.12 25.14 -50.08
CA LYS A 386 35.26 26.01 -49.72
C LYS A 386 36.52 25.21 -49.36
N GLN A 387 36.44 23.89 -49.25
CA GLN A 387 37.55 23.00 -48.89
C GLN A 387 38.44 22.62 -50.09
N SER A 388 38.36 23.34 -51.21
CA SER A 388 39.30 23.24 -52.31
C SER A 388 40.41 24.28 -52.12
N HIS A 389 41.65 23.81 -51.98
CA HIS A 389 42.92 24.57 -51.87
C HIS A 389 43.41 24.90 -50.45
N HIS A 390 43.88 23.90 -49.73
CA HIS A 390 45.05 24.08 -48.85
C HIS A 390 46.09 23.00 -49.14
N PRO A 391 47.34 23.35 -49.51
CA PRO A 391 48.43 22.39 -49.57
C PRO A 391 48.81 21.96 -48.15
N THR A 392 49.15 20.69 -47.98
CA THR A 392 49.71 20.12 -46.75
C THR A 392 51.01 20.81 -46.34
N PRO A 393 51.15 21.29 -45.09
CA PRO A 393 52.45 21.62 -44.52
C PRO A 393 53.10 20.35 -43.96
N SER A 394 54.32 20.14 -44.42
CA SER A 394 55.35 19.31 -43.79
C SER A 394 55.79 19.91 -42.45
N ASP A 395 56.10 19.01 -41.50
CA ASP A 395 56.64 19.17 -40.14
C ASP A 395 55.68 19.52 -38.98
N PRO A 396 55.65 18.69 -37.90
CA PRO A 396 54.89 19.00 -36.69
C PRO A 396 55.70 19.97 -35.81
N SER A 397 55.25 21.22 -35.74
CA SER A 397 55.70 22.16 -34.72
C SER A 397 54.96 21.89 -33.40
N ILE A 398 55.71 21.94 -32.31
CA ILE A 398 55.22 21.90 -30.93
C ILE A 398 54.26 23.10 -30.74
N ILE A 399 53.01 22.84 -30.40
CA ILE A 399 52.00 23.88 -30.16
C ILE A 399 52.04 24.26 -28.67
N ASP A 400 52.34 25.52 -28.40
CA ASP A 400 52.23 26.15 -27.09
C ASP A 400 50.75 26.47 -26.79
N ALA A 401 50.23 25.93 -25.69
CA ALA A 401 48.83 25.98 -25.30
C ALA A 401 48.29 27.41 -25.05
N ALA A 402 49.17 28.42 -24.95
CA ALA A 402 48.78 29.81 -24.73
C ALA A 402 48.22 30.54 -25.97
N THR A 403 48.27 29.95 -27.17
CA THR A 403 47.89 30.65 -28.43
C THR A 403 46.56 30.20 -29.07
N LEU A 404 45.83 29.27 -28.46
CA LEU A 404 44.62 28.65 -29.03
C LEU A 404 43.30 29.41 -28.78
N ASP A 405 43.35 30.72 -28.56
CA ASP A 405 42.20 31.46 -28.00
C ASP A 405 41.23 32.08 -29.02
N SER A 406 41.30 31.77 -30.33
CA SER A 406 40.41 32.45 -31.28
C SER A 406 39.82 31.66 -32.45
N SER A 407 40.00 30.34 -32.57
CA SER A 407 39.50 29.63 -33.77
C SER A 407 39.19 28.14 -33.61
N SER A 408 38.82 27.67 -32.42
CA SER A 408 38.34 26.30 -32.19
C SER A 408 36.86 26.30 -31.77
N SER A 409 36.12 25.27 -32.19
CA SER A 409 34.67 25.14 -31.99
C SER A 409 34.26 25.38 -30.53
N LYS A 410 33.41 26.40 -30.32
CA LYS A 410 32.97 26.90 -29.00
C LYS A 410 32.64 25.80 -27.98
N THR A 411 32.03 24.70 -28.41
CA THR A 411 31.65 23.58 -27.55
C THR A 411 32.82 22.79 -26.95
N THR A 412 33.91 22.59 -27.69
CA THR A 412 35.06 21.77 -27.23
C THR A 412 35.93 22.58 -26.27
N THR A 413 36.13 23.87 -26.57
CA THR A 413 36.92 24.81 -25.74
C THR A 413 36.19 25.15 -24.44
N GLU A 414 34.85 25.25 -24.46
CA GLU A 414 34.04 25.40 -23.25
C GLU A 414 34.11 24.15 -22.35
N PHE A 415 34.12 22.94 -22.92
CA PHE A 415 34.28 21.71 -22.14
C PHE A 415 35.65 21.62 -21.46
N TYR A 416 36.75 21.82 -22.20
CA TYR A 416 38.10 21.77 -21.62
C TYR A 416 38.35 22.89 -20.62
N SER A 417 37.85 24.11 -20.87
CA SER A 417 37.97 25.21 -19.90
C SER A 417 37.14 24.96 -18.64
N SER A 418 35.96 24.33 -18.76
CA SER A 418 35.17 23.90 -17.59
C SER A 418 35.87 22.82 -16.76
N LEU A 419 36.53 21.86 -17.42
CA LEU A 419 37.28 20.79 -16.78
C LEU A 419 38.51 21.37 -16.06
N LEU A 420 39.31 22.19 -16.75
CA LEU A 420 40.48 22.85 -16.17
C LEU A 420 40.09 23.74 -14.98
N THR A 421 39.00 24.50 -15.10
CA THR A 421 38.48 25.33 -13.99
C THR A 421 38.07 24.47 -12.79
N ARG A 422 37.44 23.31 -13.03
CA ARG A 422 37.03 22.40 -11.95
C ARG A 422 38.24 21.82 -11.22
N TYR A 423 39.22 21.29 -11.96
CA TYR A 423 40.41 20.70 -11.35
C TYR A 423 41.35 21.72 -10.71
N ASN A 424 41.48 22.93 -11.27
CA ASN A 424 42.23 24.02 -10.61
C ASN A 424 41.57 24.42 -9.28
N LYS A 425 40.24 24.53 -9.23
CA LYS A 425 39.53 24.77 -7.97
C LYS A 425 39.76 23.66 -6.95
N LEU A 426 39.78 22.39 -7.39
CA LEU A 426 40.07 21.26 -6.50
C LEU A 426 41.51 21.30 -5.98
N GLN A 427 42.47 21.64 -6.85
CA GLN A 427 43.86 21.83 -6.45
C GLN A 427 44.03 23.02 -5.49
N ASP A 428 43.27 24.10 -5.67
CA ASP A 428 43.21 25.21 -4.72
C ASP A 428 42.64 24.76 -3.36
N PHE A 429 41.57 23.96 -3.35
CA PHE A 429 41.06 23.34 -2.12
C PHE A 429 42.13 22.48 -1.43
N GLU A 430 42.85 21.67 -2.21
CA GLU A 430 43.80 20.69 -1.69
C GLU A 430 45.10 21.30 -1.18
N SER A 431 45.60 22.35 -1.83
CA SER A 431 46.76 23.12 -1.40
C SER A 431 46.55 23.83 -0.05
N HIS A 432 45.30 24.06 0.36
CA HIS A 432 44.98 24.58 1.69
C HIS A 432 45.00 23.51 2.80
N PHE A 433 44.89 22.21 2.46
CA PHE A 433 45.00 21.14 3.46
C PHE A 433 46.44 20.94 3.95
N GLU A 434 47.42 21.19 3.08
CA GLU A 434 48.87 21.07 3.35
C GLU A 434 49.35 22.01 4.49
N LEU A 435 48.53 22.96 4.95
CA LEU A 435 48.85 23.95 5.98
C LEU A 435 48.10 23.77 7.31
N THR A 436 47.25 22.76 7.47
CA THR A 436 46.32 22.68 8.62
C THR A 436 46.90 21.92 9.82
N THR A 437 48.06 22.32 10.32
CA THR A 437 48.46 21.99 11.72
C THR A 437 47.85 23.04 12.65
N THR A 438 46.63 22.80 13.10
CA THR A 438 45.97 23.70 14.07
C THR A 438 45.75 22.99 15.39
N GLU A 439 46.27 23.55 16.46
CA GLU A 439 46.05 23.06 17.83
C GLU A 439 44.54 23.01 18.15
N ILE A 440 44.13 22.03 18.95
CA ILE A 440 42.73 21.92 19.38
C ILE A 440 42.43 23.10 20.32
N PRO A 441 41.38 23.89 20.08
CA PRO A 441 41.04 25.02 20.95
C PRO A 441 40.87 24.58 22.41
N SER A 442 41.32 25.40 23.35
CA SER A 442 41.22 25.09 24.78
C SER A 442 39.78 25.10 25.29
N SER A 443 38.93 26.00 24.76
CA SER A 443 37.56 26.18 25.23
C SER A 443 36.53 25.29 24.51
N THR A 444 35.54 24.78 25.25
CA THR A 444 34.45 23.94 24.69
C THR A 444 33.59 24.69 23.67
N SER A 445 33.35 25.99 23.88
CA SER A 445 32.57 26.82 22.95
C SER A 445 33.29 27.01 21.60
N GLU A 446 34.60 27.19 21.60
CA GLU A 446 35.38 27.30 20.37
C GLU A 446 35.43 25.95 19.65
N CYS A 447 35.60 24.84 20.37
CA CYS A 447 35.49 23.49 19.78
C CYS A 447 34.13 23.26 19.12
N ALA A 448 33.03 23.70 19.76
CA ALA A 448 31.69 23.57 19.18
C ALA A 448 31.52 24.35 17.87
N LYS A 449 32.07 25.57 17.79
CA LYS A 449 32.07 26.38 16.55
C LYS A 449 32.97 25.76 15.49
N LYS A 450 34.19 25.35 15.87
CA LYS A 450 35.17 24.74 14.98
C LYS A 450 34.67 23.43 14.39
N CYS A 451 34.02 22.58 15.20
CA CYS A 451 33.35 21.37 14.75
C CYS A 451 32.32 21.65 13.64
N GLN A 452 31.50 22.69 13.80
CA GLN A 452 30.52 23.07 12.78
C GLN A 452 31.18 23.63 11.51
N THR A 453 32.25 24.42 11.65
CA THR A 453 33.01 24.94 10.51
C THR A 453 33.69 23.81 9.73
N LEU A 454 34.27 22.83 10.41
CA LEU A 454 34.90 21.66 9.80
C LEU A 454 33.87 20.78 9.08
N ALA A 455 32.70 20.54 9.70
CA ALA A 455 31.60 19.81 9.06
C ALA A 455 31.18 20.47 7.74
N LYS A 456 31.04 21.81 7.72
CA LYS A 456 30.74 22.56 6.49
C LYS A 456 31.86 22.45 5.46
N HIS A 457 33.12 22.54 5.90
CA HIS A 457 34.28 22.42 5.01
C HIS A 457 34.34 21.03 4.35
N ILE A 458 34.17 19.97 5.14
CA ILE A 458 34.10 18.59 4.65
C ILE A 458 32.98 18.47 3.60
N HIS A 459 31.79 18.97 3.89
CA HIS A 459 30.66 18.93 2.97
C HIS A 459 30.95 19.69 1.67
N SER A 460 31.45 20.92 1.74
CA SER A 460 31.82 21.72 0.56
C SER A 460 32.92 21.08 -0.27
N TYR A 461 33.90 20.43 0.36
CA TYR A 461 34.96 19.71 -0.37
C TYR A 461 34.40 18.45 -1.07
N MET A 462 33.57 17.66 -0.40
CA MET A 462 32.91 16.50 -1.02
C MET A 462 32.01 16.91 -2.19
N GLU A 463 31.28 18.02 -2.06
CA GLU A 463 30.43 18.58 -3.13
C GLU A 463 31.27 19.08 -4.31
N ALA A 464 32.37 19.80 -4.05
CA ALA A 464 33.28 20.29 -5.07
C ALA A 464 33.94 19.15 -5.87
N VAL A 465 34.35 18.07 -5.17
CA VAL A 465 34.90 16.87 -5.80
C VAL A 465 33.84 16.18 -6.65
N GLY A 466 32.64 15.93 -6.09
CA GLY A 466 31.56 15.27 -6.81
C GLY A 466 32.02 13.93 -7.42
N ASP A 467 31.89 13.81 -8.73
CA ASP A 467 32.30 12.70 -9.59
C ASP A 467 33.71 12.84 -10.20
N ALA A 468 34.45 13.92 -9.91
CA ALA A 468 35.71 14.22 -10.61
C ALA A 468 36.78 13.12 -10.46
N TYR A 469 36.81 12.44 -9.30
CA TYR A 469 37.82 11.42 -8.99
C TYR A 469 37.33 9.99 -9.23
N ASP A 470 36.11 9.81 -9.73
CA ASP A 470 35.56 8.48 -9.96
C ASP A 470 36.38 7.74 -11.04
N GLY A 471 36.83 6.53 -10.72
CA GLY A 471 37.69 5.73 -11.60
C GLY A 471 39.18 6.04 -11.52
N ASN A 472 39.61 7.05 -10.73
CA ASN A 472 41.02 7.33 -10.47
C ASN A 472 41.40 6.98 -9.02
N SER A 473 41.99 5.79 -8.85
CA SER A 473 42.38 5.25 -7.54
C SER A 473 43.43 6.08 -6.79
N GLU A 474 44.27 6.84 -7.47
CA GLU A 474 45.26 7.72 -6.82
C GLU A 474 44.59 8.99 -6.29
N GLN A 475 43.76 9.65 -7.11
CA GLN A 475 43.06 10.88 -6.71
C GLN A 475 42.04 10.62 -5.61
N ILE A 476 41.29 9.51 -5.69
CA ILE A 476 40.37 9.13 -4.60
C ILE A 476 41.12 8.81 -3.30
N SER A 477 42.37 8.33 -3.37
CA SER A 477 43.20 8.09 -2.18
C SER A 477 43.54 9.39 -1.45
N ILE A 478 43.95 10.42 -2.19
CA ILE A 478 44.24 11.76 -1.64
C ILE A 478 42.98 12.41 -1.09
N PHE A 479 41.86 12.30 -1.81
CA PHE A 479 40.56 12.78 -1.34
C PHE A 479 40.16 12.15 0.01
N ILE A 480 40.23 10.83 0.12
CA ILE A 480 39.91 10.11 1.37
C ILE A 480 40.84 10.54 2.50
N LEU A 481 42.13 10.70 2.20
CA LEU A 481 43.12 11.15 3.17
C LEU A 481 42.79 12.55 3.71
N ASN A 482 42.49 13.50 2.82
CA ASN A 482 42.11 14.88 3.17
C ASN A 482 40.82 14.92 4.00
N VAL A 483 39.78 14.20 3.57
CA VAL A 483 38.49 14.14 4.27
C VAL A 483 38.64 13.55 5.67
N LEU A 484 39.39 12.46 5.81
CA LEU A 484 39.59 11.82 7.11
C LEU A 484 40.50 12.64 8.03
N GLU A 485 41.47 13.37 7.52
CA GLU A 485 42.29 14.29 8.32
C GLU A 485 41.43 15.42 8.92
N LEU A 486 40.56 16.04 8.11
CA LEU A 486 39.58 17.01 8.60
C LEU A 486 38.60 16.38 9.60
N TRP A 487 38.14 15.16 9.32
CA TRP A 487 37.24 14.43 10.21
C TRP A 487 37.90 14.12 11.55
N VAL A 488 39.17 13.72 11.59
CA VAL A 488 39.90 13.50 12.84
C VAL A 488 39.93 14.77 13.69
N TYR A 489 40.21 15.92 13.08
CA TYR A 489 40.22 17.18 13.81
C TYR A 489 38.81 17.61 14.27
N MET A 490 37.79 17.30 13.48
CA MET A 490 36.39 17.50 13.85
C MET A 490 35.98 16.57 15.01
N ASP A 491 36.36 15.29 14.98
CA ASP A 491 36.07 14.30 16.03
C ASP A 491 36.73 14.69 17.36
N GLN A 492 37.99 15.14 17.32
CA GLN A 492 38.68 15.67 18.51
C GLN A 492 37.90 16.83 19.15
N CYS A 493 37.40 17.77 18.33
CA CYS A 493 36.55 18.85 18.81
C CYS A 493 35.20 18.32 19.35
N ALA A 494 34.57 17.39 18.64
CA ALA A 494 33.26 16.83 19.00
C ALA A 494 33.32 16.05 20.32
N VAL A 495 34.35 15.22 20.53
CA VAL A 495 34.60 14.49 21.78
C VAL A 495 34.82 15.46 22.94
N LYS A 496 35.53 16.58 22.72
CA LYS A 496 35.70 17.60 23.76
C LYS A 496 34.38 18.31 24.11
N VAL A 497 33.48 18.48 23.14
CA VAL A 497 32.14 19.07 23.36
C VAL A 497 31.19 18.08 24.03
N HIS A 498 31.22 16.82 23.60
CA HIS A 498 30.39 15.73 24.10
C HIS A 498 31.27 14.51 24.46
N PRO A 499 31.81 14.45 25.69
CA PRO A 499 32.73 13.38 26.11
C PRO A 499 32.18 11.97 25.93
N LEU A 500 30.85 11.77 26.04
CA LEU A 500 30.18 10.50 25.82
C LEU A 500 30.47 9.90 24.43
N LEU A 501 30.72 10.73 23.40
CA LEU A 501 31.14 10.24 22.07
C LEU A 501 32.36 9.32 22.14
N SER A 502 33.28 9.57 23.07
CA SER A 502 34.51 8.77 23.21
C SER A 502 34.23 7.30 23.55
N GLN A 503 33.12 7.02 24.22
CA GLN A 503 32.74 5.67 24.64
C GLN A 503 32.07 4.86 23.53
N TYR A 504 31.72 5.47 22.39
CA TYR A 504 31.12 4.81 21.24
C TYR A 504 32.13 4.61 20.12
N HIS A 505 31.89 3.57 19.30
CA HIS A 505 32.73 3.29 18.16
C HIS A 505 32.61 4.40 17.09
N PRO A 506 33.72 4.90 16.51
CA PRO A 506 33.71 5.99 15.53
C PRO A 506 33.22 5.58 14.12
N PHE A 507 32.60 4.40 13.98
CA PHE A 507 32.27 3.72 12.72
C PHE A 507 33.46 3.29 11.84
N PHE A 508 34.50 4.12 11.70
CA PHE A 508 35.71 3.82 10.92
C PHE A 508 36.66 2.86 11.63
N GLU A 509 37.37 2.04 10.86
CA GLU A 509 38.38 1.10 11.36
C GLU A 509 39.72 1.31 10.66
N ARG A 510 40.84 1.20 11.38
CA ARG A 510 42.17 1.50 10.81
C ARG A 510 42.49 0.71 9.54
N GLY A 511 42.01 -0.55 9.47
CA GLY A 511 42.32 -1.48 8.38
C GLY A 511 41.62 -1.13 7.07
N MET A 512 40.53 -0.34 7.12
CA MET A 512 39.84 0.11 5.91
C MET A 512 40.74 0.98 5.02
N LEU A 513 41.75 1.62 5.59
CA LEU A 513 42.63 2.56 4.88
C LEU A 513 43.89 1.89 4.31
N ASP A 514 44.07 0.59 4.52
CA ASP A 514 45.25 -0.15 4.02
C ASP A 514 45.24 -0.33 2.49
N VAL A 515 44.11 -0.04 1.83
CA VAL A 515 43.93 -0.12 0.38
C VAL A 515 44.25 1.16 -0.38
N LEU A 516 44.58 2.26 0.32
CA LEU A 516 44.90 3.55 -0.31
C LEU A 516 46.20 3.46 -1.14
N LEU A 517 46.17 3.99 -2.36
CA LEU A 517 47.30 4.03 -3.27
C LEU A 517 48.09 5.34 -3.11
N LEU A 518 49.00 5.36 -2.14
CA LEU A 518 49.82 6.54 -1.81
C LEU A 518 51.28 6.33 -2.23
N THR A 519 51.79 7.20 -3.10
CA THR A 519 53.16 7.08 -3.64
C THR A 519 54.18 7.92 -2.87
N ARG A 520 53.75 8.93 -2.11
CA ARG A 520 54.63 9.85 -1.38
C ARG A 520 54.76 9.43 0.09
N LEU A 521 55.99 9.45 0.62
CA LEU A 521 56.26 9.18 2.04
C LEU A 521 55.49 10.13 2.97
N HIS A 522 55.29 11.38 2.53
CA HIS A 522 54.53 12.38 3.28
C HIS A 522 53.08 11.93 3.52
N ASP A 523 52.39 11.46 2.49
CA ASP A 523 51.01 11.00 2.59
C ASP A 523 50.88 9.72 3.41
N LEU A 524 51.87 8.81 3.33
CA LEU A 524 51.95 7.63 4.21
C LEU A 524 52.09 8.01 5.69
N ARG A 525 52.81 9.09 6.01
CA ARG A 525 52.91 9.60 7.39
C ARG A 525 51.58 10.18 7.87
N ARG A 526 50.88 10.95 7.03
CA ARG A 526 49.53 11.47 7.31
C ARG A 526 48.56 10.32 7.57
N LEU A 527 48.57 9.30 6.72
CA LEU A 527 47.77 8.09 6.89
C LEU A 527 48.05 7.41 8.23
N GLN A 528 49.33 7.25 8.60
CA GLN A 528 49.70 6.63 9.88
C GLN A 528 49.15 7.40 11.09
N VAL A 529 49.13 8.74 11.04
CA VAL A 529 48.53 9.57 12.11
C VAL A 529 47.03 9.30 12.24
N ILE A 530 46.32 9.28 11.11
CA ILE A 530 44.87 8.99 11.06
C ILE A 530 44.58 7.58 11.61
N GLN A 531 45.32 6.55 11.14
CA GLN A 531 45.15 5.17 11.59
C GLN A 531 45.40 5.01 13.09
N LYS A 532 46.42 5.67 13.65
CA LYS A 532 46.69 5.67 15.09
C LYS A 532 45.55 6.31 15.87
N TYR A 533 45.01 7.44 15.38
CA TYR A 533 43.89 8.11 16.02
C TYR A 533 42.62 7.24 16.02
N ILE A 534 42.23 6.69 14.86
CA ILE A 534 41.06 5.80 14.73
C ILE A 534 41.23 4.59 15.65
N HIS A 535 42.41 3.95 15.65
CA HIS A 535 42.67 2.81 16.52
C HIS A 535 42.54 3.16 18.01
N SER A 536 43.06 4.32 18.43
CA SER A 536 42.89 4.83 19.78
C SER A 536 41.41 5.04 20.13
N ARG A 537 40.63 5.62 19.22
CA ARG A 537 39.18 5.81 19.40
C ARG A 537 38.42 4.48 19.51
N CYS A 538 38.74 3.48 18.68
CA CYS A 538 38.14 2.16 18.75
C CYS A 538 38.48 1.42 20.05
N THR A 539 39.71 1.56 20.56
CA THR A 539 40.16 0.90 21.80
C THR A 539 39.67 1.60 23.07
N GLN A 540 39.38 2.90 22.99
CA GLN A 540 38.73 3.66 24.07
C GLN A 540 37.21 3.45 24.14
N ALA A 541 36.58 2.93 23.08
CA ALA A 541 35.15 2.70 23.07
C ALA A 541 34.77 1.61 24.09
N GLU A 542 33.87 1.95 25.02
CA GLU A 542 33.33 1.03 26.01
C GLU A 542 32.15 0.23 25.44
N TRP A 543 31.45 0.81 24.45
CA TRP A 543 30.29 0.21 23.82
C TRP A 543 30.62 -0.30 22.42
N PRO A 544 30.11 -1.49 22.03
CA PRO A 544 30.29 -2.01 20.67
C PRO A 544 29.48 -1.21 19.63
N LEU A 545 28.49 -0.44 20.09
CA LEU A 545 27.58 0.37 19.26
C LEU A 545 28.25 1.65 18.75
N ASP A 546 27.75 2.14 17.62
CA ASP A 546 28.03 3.48 17.12
C ASP A 546 26.81 4.41 17.33
N ILE A 547 26.96 5.68 16.95
CA ILE A 547 25.92 6.70 17.13
C ILE A 547 24.78 6.63 16.11
N PHE A 548 24.87 5.75 15.11
CA PHE A 548 23.87 5.53 14.06
C PHE A 548 23.02 4.29 14.32
N ALA A 549 23.34 3.50 15.36
CA ALA A 549 22.58 2.35 15.77
C ALA A 549 21.11 2.70 16.05
N ASP A 550 20.21 1.84 15.57
CA ASP A 550 18.77 1.99 15.78
C ASP A 550 18.41 1.98 17.28
N PRO A 551 17.23 2.52 17.67
CA PRO A 551 16.85 2.64 19.07
C PRO A 551 16.82 1.29 19.80
N GLN A 552 17.79 1.11 20.69
CA GLN A 552 17.95 -0.05 21.55
C GLN A 552 18.63 0.36 22.85
N VAL A 553 18.50 -0.46 23.89
CA VAL A 553 19.11 -0.20 25.20
C VAL A 553 20.61 0.05 25.03
N GLY A 554 21.09 1.17 25.58
CA GLY A 554 22.50 1.55 25.51
C GLY A 554 22.93 2.28 24.23
N CYS A 555 22.02 2.58 23.29
CA CYS A 555 22.34 3.46 22.17
C CYS A 555 22.71 4.87 22.66
N PHE A 556 23.40 5.65 21.82
CA PHE A 556 23.93 6.96 22.21
C PHE A 556 22.86 7.91 22.80
N ALA A 557 21.71 8.01 22.12
CA ALA A 557 20.62 8.86 22.56
C ALA A 557 19.98 8.40 23.88
N ASP A 558 19.99 7.10 24.16
CA ASP A 558 19.50 6.51 25.41
C ASP A 558 20.46 6.86 26.58
N GLN A 559 21.78 6.67 26.38
CA GLN A 559 22.78 6.93 27.41
C GLN A 559 22.96 8.40 27.77
N ILE A 560 22.56 9.35 26.91
CA ILE A 560 22.59 10.78 27.25
C ILE A 560 21.77 11.09 28.50
N PHE A 561 20.68 10.37 28.75
CA PHE A 561 19.84 10.60 29.93
C PHE A 561 20.51 10.18 31.23
N THR A 562 21.54 9.33 31.16
CA THR A 562 22.26 8.79 32.32
C THR A 562 23.67 9.40 32.47
N LEU A 563 24.39 9.50 31.36
CA LEU A 563 25.82 9.88 31.31
C LEU A 563 26.06 11.25 30.67
N GLY A 564 25.00 11.92 30.21
CA GLY A 564 25.09 13.24 29.59
C GLY A 564 25.40 14.36 30.58
N LYS A 565 25.65 15.56 30.04
CA LYS A 565 25.83 16.76 30.87
C LYS A 565 24.52 17.11 31.58
N PRO A 566 24.55 17.57 32.85
CA PRO A 566 23.35 17.91 33.61
C PRO A 566 22.42 18.91 32.90
N GLU A 567 22.99 19.91 32.23
CA GLU A 567 22.25 20.91 31.45
C GLU A 567 21.46 20.30 30.29
N THR A 568 22.08 19.35 29.57
CA THR A 568 21.43 18.63 28.46
C THR A 568 20.30 17.76 28.98
N ILE A 569 20.53 17.01 30.06
CA ILE A 569 19.51 16.17 30.70
C ILE A 569 18.33 17.03 31.17
N SER A 570 18.60 18.15 31.84
CA SER A 570 17.57 19.08 32.30
C SER A 570 16.75 19.65 31.15
N SER A 571 17.39 20.00 30.04
CA SER A 571 16.71 20.49 28.82
C SER A 571 15.80 19.42 28.21
N LEU A 572 16.28 18.17 28.10
CA LEU A 572 15.49 17.05 27.57
C LEU A 572 14.32 16.66 28.49
N ASN A 573 14.52 16.69 29.80
CA ASN A 573 13.44 16.45 30.78
C ASN A 573 12.38 17.56 30.73
N THR A 574 12.79 18.82 30.56
CA THR A 574 11.86 19.95 30.39
C THR A 574 11.05 19.79 29.09
N LEU A 575 11.71 19.38 28.00
CA LEU A 575 11.02 19.09 26.74
C LEU A 575 10.02 17.93 26.89
N CYS A 576 10.40 16.86 27.58
CA CYS A 576 9.52 15.74 27.88
C CYS A 576 8.25 16.20 28.62
N ALA A 577 8.42 16.97 29.71
CA ALA A 577 7.30 17.50 30.49
C ALA A 577 6.37 18.39 29.64
N ASN A 578 6.93 19.23 28.77
CA ASN A 578 6.15 20.08 27.87
C ASN A 578 5.34 19.28 26.85
N ILE A 579 5.91 18.22 26.29
CA ILE A 579 5.23 17.35 25.33
C ILE A 579 4.13 16.55 26.02
N GLU A 580 4.41 15.98 27.20
CA GLU A 580 3.43 15.23 27.99
C GLU A 580 2.27 16.10 28.45
N ALA A 581 2.54 17.34 28.90
CA ALA A 581 1.50 18.31 29.23
C ALA A 581 0.62 18.65 28.01
N ALA A 582 1.22 18.85 26.84
CA ALA A 582 0.48 19.07 25.61
C ALA A 582 -0.37 17.86 25.19
N SER A 583 0.16 16.64 25.35
CA SER A 583 -0.57 15.39 25.13
C SER A 583 -1.76 15.31 26.08
N GLN A 584 -1.58 15.60 27.37
CA GLN A 584 -2.65 15.55 28.37
C GLN A 584 -3.76 16.57 28.10
N VAL A 585 -3.41 17.81 27.70
CA VAL A 585 -4.40 18.82 27.30
C VAL A 585 -5.22 18.32 26.11
N SER A 586 -4.57 17.71 25.11
CA SER A 586 -5.24 17.12 23.95
C SER A 586 -6.14 15.94 24.33
N ARG A 587 -5.69 15.05 25.23
CA ARG A 587 -6.51 13.95 25.79
C ARG A 587 -7.77 14.48 26.48
N ASN A 588 -7.62 15.46 27.37
CA ASN A 588 -8.74 16.04 28.12
C ASN A 588 -9.73 16.78 27.21
N ALA A 589 -9.24 17.44 26.16
CA ALA A 589 -10.11 18.05 25.14
C ALA A 589 -10.90 16.98 24.39
N LYS A 590 -10.24 15.89 23.99
CA LYS A 590 -10.87 14.79 23.26
C LYS A 590 -11.88 14.02 24.10
N GLU A 591 -11.63 13.85 25.39
CA GLU A 591 -12.59 13.27 26.33
C GLU A 591 -13.89 14.08 26.42
N ARG A 592 -13.78 15.41 26.53
CA ARG A 592 -14.95 16.31 26.53
C ARG A 592 -15.71 16.27 25.21
N GLU A 593 -15.00 16.26 24.08
CA GLU A 593 -15.61 16.07 22.76
C GLU A 593 -16.37 14.74 22.68
N LEU A 594 -15.77 13.63 23.12
CA LEU A 594 -16.43 12.33 23.14
C LEU A 594 -17.71 12.33 23.98
N GLN A 595 -17.68 12.94 25.17
CA GLN A 595 -18.87 13.06 26.02
C GLN A 595 -19.99 13.84 25.33
N GLN A 596 -19.67 14.96 24.67
CA GLN A 596 -20.65 15.77 23.94
C GLN A 596 -21.25 15.01 22.75
N ILE A 597 -20.43 14.32 21.96
CA ILE A 597 -20.92 13.61 20.78
C ILE A 597 -21.71 12.34 21.19
N ASN A 598 -21.30 11.62 22.24
CA ASN A 598 -22.08 10.51 22.81
C ASN A 598 -23.44 11.00 23.37
N ALA A 599 -23.49 12.16 24.02
CA ALA A 599 -24.74 12.76 24.48
C ALA A 599 -25.67 13.10 23.31
N ALA A 600 -25.13 13.71 22.24
CA ALA A 600 -25.88 13.96 21.01
C ALA A 600 -26.38 12.66 20.36
N TYR A 601 -25.57 11.60 20.36
CA TYR A 601 -25.98 10.29 19.86
C TYR A 601 -27.17 9.72 20.67
N LYS A 602 -27.12 9.82 22.00
CA LYS A 602 -28.22 9.40 22.88
C LYS A 602 -29.49 10.22 22.64
N GLU A 603 -29.37 11.55 22.57
CA GLU A 603 -30.49 12.46 22.27
C GLU A 603 -31.14 12.13 20.92
N ARG A 604 -30.34 11.87 19.88
CA ARG A 604 -30.86 11.48 18.56
C ARG A 604 -31.53 10.11 18.59
N THR A 605 -31.04 9.16 19.39
CA THR A 605 -31.65 7.83 19.58
C THR A 605 -33.00 7.94 20.30
N GLU A 606 -33.09 8.74 21.37
CA GLU A 606 -34.34 8.98 22.08
C GLU A 606 -35.38 9.66 21.19
N ASN A 607 -34.99 10.67 20.41
CA ASN A 607 -35.91 11.35 19.49
C ASN A 607 -36.32 10.47 18.31
N MET A 608 -35.46 9.54 17.87
CA MET A 608 -35.84 8.52 16.90
C MET A 608 -36.97 7.64 17.46
N ILE A 609 -36.89 7.22 18.72
CA ILE A 609 -37.96 6.41 19.34
C ILE A 609 -39.26 7.21 19.53
N LYS A 610 -39.16 8.51 19.83
CA LYS A 610 -40.33 9.39 20.08
C LYS A 610 -41.11 9.76 18.82
N HIS A 611 -40.45 9.82 17.66
CA HIS A 611 -41.07 10.28 16.42
C HIS A 611 -41.32 9.12 15.47
N THR A 612 -42.51 9.08 14.89
CA THR A 612 -42.84 8.09 13.87
C THR A 612 -42.39 8.54 12.47
N CYS A 613 -42.03 7.58 11.64
CA CYS A 613 -41.75 7.83 10.24
C CYS A 613 -43.04 8.14 9.46
N THR A 614 -42.99 9.16 8.59
CA THR A 614 -44.15 9.56 7.79
C THR A 614 -44.48 8.61 6.65
N GLN A 615 -43.56 7.70 6.27
CA GLN A 615 -43.73 6.73 5.18
C GLN A 615 -44.16 7.32 3.82
N ARG A 616 -43.95 8.62 3.61
CA ARG A 616 -44.35 9.29 2.37
C ARG A 616 -43.61 8.72 1.18
N ARG A 617 -44.27 8.65 0.03
CA ARG A 617 -43.73 8.04 -1.19
C ARG A 617 -43.67 9.04 -2.33
N ASN A 618 -42.55 9.05 -3.03
CA ASN A 618 -42.40 9.73 -4.32
C ASN A 618 -43.11 8.94 -5.44
N PRO A 619 -43.34 9.54 -6.62
CA PRO A 619 -43.94 8.85 -7.77
C PRO A 619 -43.18 7.60 -8.24
N ASP A 620 -41.87 7.54 -8.00
CA ASP A 620 -41.03 6.35 -8.30
C ASP A 620 -41.14 5.25 -7.23
N GLY A 621 -41.96 5.47 -6.19
CA GLY A 621 -42.15 4.57 -5.05
C GLY A 621 -41.06 4.65 -3.98
N SER A 622 -40.09 5.58 -4.09
CA SER A 622 -39.08 5.78 -3.05
C SER A 622 -39.61 6.54 -1.84
N HIS A 623 -39.00 6.32 -0.68
CA HIS A 623 -39.27 7.10 0.52
C HIS A 623 -39.00 8.60 0.32
N ASP A 624 -40.03 9.43 0.50
CA ASP A 624 -39.86 10.86 0.65
C ASP A 624 -39.49 11.21 2.09
N ILE A 625 -38.18 11.29 2.32
CA ILE A 625 -37.60 11.64 3.61
C ILE A 625 -37.65 13.14 3.91
N ARG A 626 -38.09 13.99 2.98
CA ARG A 626 -38.14 15.44 3.20
C ARG A 626 -39.19 15.71 4.27
N GLY A 627 -38.86 16.52 5.27
CA GLY A 627 -39.77 16.86 6.37
C GLY A 627 -40.11 15.70 7.33
N CYS A 628 -39.51 14.52 7.20
CA CYS A 628 -39.68 13.42 8.16
C CYS A 628 -38.66 13.56 9.30
N THR A 629 -39.13 13.83 10.53
CA THR A 629 -38.30 14.01 11.72
C THR A 629 -37.56 12.73 12.10
N HIS A 630 -38.24 11.58 12.08
CA HIS A 630 -37.64 10.26 12.31
C HIS A 630 -36.44 9.99 11.38
N CYS A 631 -36.65 10.10 10.06
CA CYS A 631 -35.60 9.88 9.06
C CYS A 631 -34.48 10.92 9.14
N TRP A 632 -34.74 12.13 9.65
CA TRP A 632 -33.70 13.10 9.96
C TRP A 632 -32.84 12.65 11.14
N HIS A 633 -33.44 12.20 12.24
CA HIS A 633 -32.72 11.70 13.41
C HIS A 633 -31.87 10.48 13.07
N VAL A 634 -32.38 9.50 12.31
CA VAL A 634 -31.61 8.33 11.85
C VAL A 634 -30.36 8.75 11.05
N ARG A 635 -30.54 9.62 10.05
CA ARG A 635 -29.42 10.08 9.19
C ARG A 635 -28.43 10.97 9.94
N SER A 636 -28.93 11.84 10.82
CA SER A 636 -28.09 12.69 11.67
C SER A 636 -27.25 11.82 12.61
N ARG A 637 -27.85 10.81 13.24
CA ARG A 637 -27.19 9.86 14.14
C ARG A 637 -26.09 9.07 13.43
N ARG A 638 -26.37 8.51 12.24
CA ARG A 638 -25.39 7.75 11.43
C ARG A 638 -24.17 8.57 10.98
N LYS A 639 -24.30 9.91 10.92
CA LYS A 639 -23.19 10.80 10.54
C LYS A 639 -22.29 11.17 11.72
N LEU A 640 -22.71 10.92 12.95
CA LEU A 640 -21.91 11.22 14.13
C LEU A 640 -20.71 10.26 14.17
N LYS A 641 -19.52 10.85 14.24
CA LYS A 641 -18.25 10.15 14.39
C LYS A 641 -17.33 11.03 15.22
N VAL A 642 -16.38 10.40 15.90
CA VAL A 642 -15.36 11.09 16.69
C VAL A 642 -13.99 10.74 16.14
N GLU A 643 -13.12 11.73 16.00
CA GLU A 643 -11.72 11.51 15.61
C GLU A 643 -10.93 10.98 16.81
N VAL A 644 -10.06 9.99 16.59
CA VAL A 644 -9.20 9.44 17.65
C VAL A 644 -8.12 10.44 18.07
N HIS A 645 -7.72 10.36 19.33
CA HIS A 645 -6.50 10.96 19.83
C HIS A 645 -5.41 9.90 19.86
N GLU A 646 -4.19 10.29 19.52
CA GLU A 646 -3.00 9.46 19.62
C GLU A 646 -1.97 10.19 20.47
N ASP A 647 -1.47 9.51 21.51
CA ASP A 647 -0.48 10.05 22.45
C ASP A 647 0.75 10.59 21.72
N PHE A 648 1.39 11.61 22.30
CA PHE A 648 2.47 12.34 21.64
C PHE A 648 3.82 11.63 21.77
N LEU A 649 3.99 10.80 22.80
CA LEU A 649 5.20 10.02 23.05
C LEU A 649 4.84 8.59 23.48
N PRO A 650 5.73 7.60 23.25
CA PRO A 650 5.60 6.28 23.84
C PRO A 650 5.53 6.34 25.37
N VAL A 651 4.69 5.51 25.96
CA VAL A 651 4.60 5.36 27.42
C VAL A 651 5.49 4.20 27.84
N GLU A 652 6.26 4.38 28.92
CA GLU A 652 7.03 3.29 29.50
C GLU A 652 6.09 2.27 30.13
N ASP A 653 5.97 1.10 29.51
CA ASP A 653 5.28 -0.07 30.07
C ASP A 653 6.32 -1.11 30.51
N ARG A 654 6.10 -1.74 31.66
CA ARG A 654 6.94 -2.84 32.17
C ARG A 654 7.04 -4.00 31.19
N ASN A 655 6.01 -4.20 30.36
CA ASN A 655 6.00 -5.24 29.34
C ASN A 655 6.66 -4.81 28.00
N ARG A 656 7.11 -3.54 27.89
CA ARG A 656 7.66 -2.96 26.65
C ARG A 656 8.86 -2.06 26.92
N VAL A 657 9.94 -2.67 27.39
CA VAL A 657 11.21 -1.97 27.72
C VAL A 657 11.73 -1.06 26.59
N ASN A 658 11.53 -1.45 25.33
CA ASN A 658 11.97 -0.67 24.17
C ASN A 658 11.17 0.62 23.93
N ASP A 659 9.97 0.78 24.50
CA ASP A 659 9.16 1.99 24.32
C ASP A 659 9.78 3.18 25.09
N GLY A 660 10.41 2.92 26.24
CA GLY A 660 11.17 3.95 26.97
C GLY A 660 12.41 4.43 26.22
N VAL A 661 13.12 3.51 25.58
CA VAL A 661 14.25 3.84 24.70
C VAL A 661 13.76 4.70 23.53
N GLN A 662 12.71 4.27 22.83
CA GLN A 662 12.09 5.02 21.74
C GLN A 662 11.75 6.47 22.15
N LYS A 663 11.12 6.64 23.31
CA LYS A 663 10.82 7.97 23.87
C LYS A 663 12.08 8.82 24.02
N ARG A 664 13.14 8.28 24.62
CA ARG A 664 14.41 8.99 24.83
C ARG A 664 15.10 9.35 23.51
N VAL A 665 15.12 8.46 22.52
CA VAL A 665 15.69 8.77 21.20
C VAL A 665 14.89 9.87 20.50
N ILE A 666 13.55 9.82 20.53
CA ILE A 666 12.70 10.88 19.96
C ILE A 666 13.00 12.23 20.61
N LEU A 667 13.07 12.29 21.95
CA LEU A 667 13.38 13.51 22.69
C LEU A 667 14.76 14.07 22.33
N PHE A 668 15.77 13.20 22.25
CA PHE A 668 17.11 13.60 21.86
C PHE A 668 17.11 14.18 20.43
N GLU A 669 16.44 13.51 19.49
CA GLU A 669 16.39 13.95 18.10
C GLU A 669 15.69 15.31 17.95
N LEU A 670 14.59 15.53 18.68
CA LEU A 670 13.85 16.81 18.69
C LEU A 670 14.69 18.00 19.17
N ASN A 671 15.68 17.75 20.04
CA ASN A 671 16.54 18.76 20.63
C ASN A 671 18.02 18.39 20.52
N THR A 672 18.43 17.99 19.31
CA THR A 672 19.80 17.58 19.05
C THR A 672 20.76 18.78 19.16
N PRO A 673 21.85 18.70 19.95
CA PRO A 673 22.82 19.78 20.05
C PRO A 673 23.46 20.12 18.69
N PRO A 674 23.61 21.41 18.31
CA PRO A 674 24.08 21.79 16.98
C PRO A 674 25.46 21.23 16.59
N ALA A 675 26.41 21.19 17.52
CA ALA A 675 27.76 20.66 17.26
C ALA A 675 27.73 19.14 17.03
N PHE A 676 27.01 18.38 17.88
CA PHE A 676 26.79 16.95 17.67
C PHE A 676 26.10 16.68 16.34
N SER A 677 25.08 17.46 16.01
CA SER A 677 24.35 17.29 14.76
C SER A 677 25.24 17.52 13.53
N ALA A 678 26.08 18.55 13.56
CA ALA A 678 27.02 18.83 12.48
C ALA A 678 28.04 17.69 12.32
N TYR A 679 28.60 17.20 13.44
CA TYR A 679 29.49 16.04 13.47
C TYR A 679 28.81 14.78 12.90
N ARG A 680 27.60 14.46 13.36
CA ARG A 680 26.84 13.27 12.94
C ARG A 680 26.54 13.31 11.45
N THR A 681 26.02 14.44 10.95
CA THR A 681 25.69 14.59 9.52
C THR A 681 26.93 14.50 8.64
N ALA A 682 28.03 15.19 8.99
CA ALA A 682 29.28 15.11 8.22
C ALA A 682 29.87 13.69 8.23
N THR A 683 29.87 13.02 9.39
CA THR A 683 30.35 11.63 9.50
C THR A 683 29.48 10.68 8.66
N TRP A 684 28.16 10.85 8.70
CA TRP A 684 27.24 10.09 7.86
C TRP A 684 27.49 10.33 6.36
N ASP A 685 27.67 11.59 5.95
CA ASP A 685 27.95 11.92 4.55
C ASP A 685 29.26 11.29 4.04
N ILE A 686 30.30 11.24 4.88
CA ILE A 686 31.56 10.54 4.59
C ILE A 686 31.29 9.06 4.39
N ILE A 687 30.65 8.40 5.37
CA ILE A 687 30.32 6.95 5.30
C ILE A 687 29.59 6.65 3.98
N GLN A 688 28.59 7.47 3.65
CA GLN A 688 27.76 7.26 2.48
C GLN A 688 28.48 7.58 1.16
N ARG A 689 29.47 8.48 1.14
CA ARG A 689 30.33 8.75 -0.03
C ARG A 689 31.35 7.63 -0.26
N LEU A 690 31.84 7.02 0.81
CA LEU A 690 32.92 6.04 0.76
C LEU A 690 32.44 4.60 0.57
N ARG A 691 31.25 4.24 1.08
CA ARG A 691 30.70 2.87 0.96
C ARG A 691 30.41 2.46 -0.49
N SER A 692 30.23 1.16 -0.70
CA SER A 692 29.68 0.62 -1.94
C SER A 692 28.20 0.99 -2.12
N PRO A 693 27.71 1.21 -3.35
CA PRO A 693 26.28 1.34 -3.62
C PRO A 693 25.58 0.07 -3.12
N VAL A 694 24.65 0.22 -2.18
CA VAL A 694 23.81 -0.90 -1.74
C VAL A 694 22.92 -1.24 -2.92
N GLN A 695 22.93 -2.50 -3.37
CA GLN A 695 21.92 -2.99 -4.31
C GLN A 695 20.56 -2.65 -3.73
N GLU A 696 19.70 -2.00 -4.52
CA GLU A 696 18.32 -1.65 -4.18
C GLU A 696 17.54 -2.92 -3.84
N THR A 697 17.78 -3.46 -2.66
CA THR A 697 16.88 -4.39 -2.01
C THR A 697 15.64 -3.58 -1.73
N SER A 698 14.49 -4.16 -2.02
CA SER A 698 13.15 -3.60 -1.87
C SER A 698 12.86 -3.24 -0.40
N LEU A 699 13.53 -2.23 0.12
CA LEU A 699 13.41 -1.75 1.47
C LEU A 699 12.16 -0.87 1.54
N SER A 700 11.37 -1.06 2.59
CA SER A 700 10.13 -0.33 2.77
C SER A 700 10.39 1.16 2.88
N VAL A 701 9.74 1.94 2.03
CA VAL A 701 9.65 3.41 2.16
C VAL A 701 9.08 3.74 3.55
N PRO A 702 9.64 4.71 4.29
CA PRO A 702 9.09 5.10 5.59
C PRO A 702 7.66 5.62 5.45
N GLU A 703 6.82 5.27 6.43
CA GLU A 703 5.42 5.69 6.48
C GLU A 703 5.26 7.14 6.94
N ILE A 704 6.19 7.61 7.79
CA ILE A 704 6.18 8.97 8.32
C ILE A 704 7.56 9.40 8.82
N PHE A 705 7.96 10.62 8.51
CA PHE A 705 9.15 11.25 9.09
C PHE A 705 8.81 11.93 10.41
N LEU A 706 9.75 11.99 11.36
CA LEU A 706 9.53 12.64 12.65
C LEU A 706 9.14 14.12 12.49
N LYS A 707 9.78 14.84 11.55
CA LYS A 707 9.47 16.23 11.19
C LYS A 707 8.03 16.45 10.72
N ASP A 708 7.42 15.40 10.15
CA ASP A 708 6.06 15.42 9.57
C ASP A 708 5.01 14.81 10.51
N TYR A 709 5.39 14.39 11.72
CA TYR A 709 4.46 13.86 12.70
C TYR A 709 3.66 15.00 13.37
N PRO A 710 2.33 15.10 13.14
CA PRO A 710 1.56 16.30 13.50
C PRO A 710 1.68 16.70 14.98
N GLN A 711 1.67 15.72 15.87
CA GLN A 711 1.71 15.95 17.33
C GLN A 711 3.06 16.52 17.80
N LEU A 712 4.17 16.13 17.16
CA LEU A 712 5.51 16.54 17.55
C LEU A 712 6.09 17.67 16.70
N ARG A 713 5.47 18.00 15.57
CA ARG A 713 5.95 19.01 14.61
C ARG A 713 6.30 20.36 15.24
N LYS A 714 5.53 20.82 16.23
CA LYS A 714 5.77 22.10 16.92
C LYS A 714 7.02 22.12 17.82
N PHE A 715 7.52 20.94 18.18
CA PHE A 715 8.71 20.75 19.01
C PHE A 715 9.96 20.41 18.17
N TYR A 716 9.80 20.30 16.85
CA TYR A 716 10.88 19.94 15.95
C TYR A 716 11.67 21.18 15.56
N HIS A 717 12.93 21.26 15.99
CA HIS A 717 13.80 22.42 15.76
C HIS A 717 14.96 22.14 14.79
N TYR A 718 15.13 20.89 14.37
CA TYR A 718 16.19 20.47 13.46
C TYR A 718 15.77 20.55 11.99
N SER A 719 16.71 20.58 11.05
CA SER A 719 16.40 20.68 9.60
C SER A 719 17.27 19.78 8.70
N GLY A 720 18.04 18.85 9.27
CA GLY A 720 18.89 17.96 8.47
C GLY A 720 18.16 16.76 7.86
N ASN A 721 18.79 16.17 6.85
CA ASN A 721 18.25 15.05 6.08
C ASN A 721 18.33 13.71 6.84
N PHE A 722 19.31 13.56 7.74
CA PHE A 722 19.47 12.39 8.59
C PHE A 722 18.75 12.60 9.93
N SER A 723 17.65 11.88 10.14
CA SER A 723 16.84 11.96 11.36
C SER A 723 16.03 10.68 11.54
N LEU A 724 14.94 10.72 12.31
CA LEU A 724 14.09 9.57 12.57
C LEU A 724 12.94 9.45 11.56
N ALA A 725 12.69 8.24 11.09
CA ALA A 725 11.52 7.87 10.30
C ALA A 725 10.86 6.59 10.85
N SER A 726 9.56 6.45 10.66
CA SER A 726 8.79 5.32 11.19
C SER A 726 8.36 4.35 10.10
N THR A 727 8.53 3.06 10.40
CA THR A 727 8.06 1.95 9.55
C THR A 727 6.57 1.68 9.73
N THR A 728 5.96 2.20 10.80
CA THR A 728 4.53 2.01 11.11
C THR A 728 3.75 3.30 10.93
N LYS A 729 2.52 3.20 10.40
CA LYS A 729 1.59 4.33 10.26
C LYS A 729 1.07 4.82 11.61
N SER A 730 0.98 6.13 11.81
CA SER A 730 0.18 6.76 12.89
C SER A 730 -1.30 6.36 12.78
N PHE A 731 -2.02 6.31 13.90
CA PHE A 731 -3.46 6.07 13.91
C PHE A 731 -4.23 7.15 13.14
N LEU A 732 -3.77 8.41 13.23
CA LEU A 732 -4.37 9.57 12.55
C LEU A 732 -4.32 9.48 11.02
N LYS A 733 -3.32 8.78 10.47
CA LYS A 733 -3.15 8.57 9.02
C LYS A 733 -3.75 7.25 8.51
N THR A 734 -4.35 6.45 9.39
CA THR A 734 -5.01 5.20 9.01
C THR A 734 -6.52 5.35 8.98
N HIS A 735 -7.22 4.38 8.37
CA HIS A 735 -8.69 4.30 8.39
C HIS A 735 -9.29 4.15 9.79
N TYR A 736 -8.45 3.99 10.82
CA TYR A 736 -8.82 3.99 12.24
C TYR A 736 -8.94 5.39 12.86
N ASN A 737 -8.72 6.46 12.08
CA ASN A 737 -8.72 7.83 12.59
C ASN A 737 -10.10 8.31 13.08
N PHE A 738 -11.19 7.65 12.69
CA PHE A 738 -12.53 7.90 13.20
C PHE A 738 -13.14 6.68 13.87
N ARG A 739 -14.01 6.93 14.85
CA ARG A 739 -14.87 5.91 15.48
C ARG A 739 -16.34 6.26 15.29
N ALA A 740 -17.11 5.26 14.89
CA ALA A 740 -18.56 5.29 14.96
C ALA A 740 -19.02 5.26 16.43
N LEU A 741 -20.26 5.65 16.66
CA LEU A 741 -20.84 5.80 17.99
C LEU A 741 -21.95 4.76 18.25
N PRO A 742 -22.21 4.42 19.53
CA PRO A 742 -21.53 4.91 20.72
C PRO A 742 -20.13 4.29 20.87
N THR A 743 -19.20 5.02 21.51
CA THR A 743 -17.85 4.50 21.75
C THR A 743 -17.31 4.90 23.12
N THR A 744 -16.31 4.14 23.58
CA THR A 744 -15.68 4.30 24.90
C THR A 744 -14.39 5.12 24.79
N LEU A 745 -13.98 5.70 25.92
CA LEU A 745 -12.75 6.50 26.00
C LEU A 745 -11.52 5.72 25.53
N SER A 746 -11.40 4.45 25.92
CA SER A 746 -10.29 3.56 25.57
C SER A 746 -10.10 3.32 24.07
N LYS A 747 -11.16 3.49 23.27
CA LYS A 747 -11.13 3.30 21.81
C LYS A 747 -10.82 4.58 21.04
N VAL A 748 -10.91 5.72 21.73
CA VAL A 748 -10.68 7.06 21.18
C VAL A 748 -9.32 7.59 21.62
N LEU A 749 -8.91 7.36 22.87
CA LEU A 749 -7.58 7.71 23.37
C LEU A 749 -6.62 6.54 23.11
N LEU A 750 -5.90 6.61 22.00
CA LEU A 750 -4.95 5.59 21.56
C LEU A 750 -3.52 5.93 22.00
N PRO A 751 -2.68 4.91 22.26
CA PRO A 751 -1.27 5.12 22.56
C PRO A 751 -0.51 5.56 21.31
N PHE A 752 0.75 5.96 21.51
CA PHE A 752 1.67 6.30 20.44
C PHE A 752 1.87 5.12 19.49
N GLY A 753 1.49 5.29 18.22
CA GLY A 753 1.53 4.25 17.20
C GLY A 753 2.87 4.10 16.45
N PRO A 754 3.53 5.20 16.01
CA PRO A 754 4.78 5.15 15.27
C PRO A 754 5.91 4.42 16.01
N ARG A 755 6.85 3.85 15.23
CA ARG A 755 8.11 3.29 15.73
C ARG A 755 9.24 3.87 14.90
N PHE A 756 10.05 4.70 15.52
CA PHE A 756 11.04 5.51 14.84
C PHE A 756 12.40 4.81 14.81
N TYR A 757 13.10 4.94 13.69
CA TYR A 757 14.44 4.40 13.41
C TYR A 757 15.23 5.43 12.62
N TYR A 758 16.57 5.32 12.62
CA TYR A 758 17.39 6.32 11.93
C TYR A 758 17.31 6.15 10.41
N TYR A 759 17.10 7.27 9.72
CA TYR A 759 16.83 7.31 8.29
C TYR A 759 17.42 8.57 7.64
N ASP A 760 18.05 8.35 6.49
CA ASP A 760 18.50 9.40 5.58
C ASP A 760 17.40 9.72 4.56
N SER A 761 16.70 10.82 4.78
CA SER A 761 15.63 11.29 3.89
C SER A 761 16.14 11.88 2.57
N GLY A 762 17.41 12.30 2.50
CA GLY A 762 18.01 12.82 1.28
C GLY A 762 18.38 11.71 0.29
N ARG A 763 18.83 10.57 0.79
CA ARG A 763 19.27 9.43 -0.03
C ARG A 763 18.31 8.24 -0.02
N GLY A 764 17.28 8.26 0.82
CA GLY A 764 16.26 7.21 0.90
C GLY A 764 16.73 5.93 1.60
N ILE A 765 17.58 6.03 2.63
CA ILE A 765 18.31 4.87 3.20
C ILE A 765 18.11 4.77 4.71
N TRP A 766 17.80 3.57 5.21
CA TRP A 766 17.77 3.25 6.64
C TRP A 766 19.19 3.08 7.19
N ALA A 767 19.47 3.65 8.37
CA ALA A 767 20.82 3.60 8.93
C ALA A 767 21.31 2.15 9.19
N SER A 768 20.41 1.27 9.62
CA SER A 768 20.67 -0.16 9.86
C SER A 768 21.05 -0.98 8.62
N THR A 769 20.89 -0.42 7.41
CA THR A 769 21.32 -1.08 6.16
C THR A 769 22.80 -0.90 5.89
N VAL A 770 23.45 0.07 6.54
CA VAL A 770 24.88 0.30 6.37
C VAL A 770 25.63 -0.63 7.30
N GLN A 771 26.28 -1.64 6.70
CA GLN A 771 27.03 -2.63 7.45
C GLN A 771 28.35 -2.05 7.98
N ARG A 772 28.74 -2.55 9.15
CA ARG A 772 30.06 -2.36 9.76
C ARG A 772 30.73 -3.74 9.87
N PRO A 773 32.03 -3.89 9.53
CA PRO A 773 32.98 -2.84 9.16
C PRO A 773 32.72 -2.22 7.78
N LEU A 774 33.03 -0.92 7.64
CA LEU A 774 32.94 -0.20 6.36
C LEU A 774 34.10 -0.60 5.45
N SER A 775 33.81 -1.15 4.26
CA SER A 775 34.82 -1.35 3.22
C SER A 775 34.79 -0.24 2.17
N ILE A 776 35.99 0.19 1.76
CA ILE A 776 36.23 1.15 0.67
C ILE A 776 36.97 0.52 -0.51
N ALA A 777 37.19 -0.80 -0.48
CA ALA A 777 38.01 -1.53 -1.44
C ALA A 777 37.48 -1.46 -2.88
N GLN A 778 36.18 -1.24 -3.06
CA GLN A 778 35.55 -1.06 -4.37
C GLN A 778 36.13 0.11 -5.19
N HIS A 779 36.69 1.13 -4.51
CA HIS A 779 37.33 2.28 -5.17
C HIS A 779 38.72 1.94 -5.71
N PHE A 780 39.32 0.84 -5.25
CA PHE A 780 40.70 0.43 -5.54
C PHE A 780 40.81 -0.89 -6.29
N GLY A 781 39.68 -1.58 -6.52
CA GLY A 781 39.64 -2.81 -7.30
C GLY A 781 39.89 -2.55 -8.79
N LEU A 782 40.71 -3.39 -9.42
CA LEU A 782 40.93 -3.36 -10.86
C LEU A 782 39.68 -3.88 -11.58
N LYS A 783 39.04 -3.04 -12.41
CA LYS A 783 37.86 -3.44 -13.20
C LYS A 783 38.28 -3.78 -14.62
N LEU A 784 38.21 -5.06 -14.97
CA LEU A 784 38.45 -5.52 -16.33
C LEU A 784 37.13 -5.59 -17.12
N PRO A 785 37.11 -5.16 -18.41
CA PRO A 785 36.01 -5.43 -19.33
C PRO A 785 35.68 -6.93 -19.37
N LYS A 786 34.38 -7.26 -19.51
CA LYS A 786 33.89 -8.66 -19.48
C LYS A 786 34.43 -9.51 -20.63
N GLU A 787 34.90 -8.85 -21.68
CA GLU A 787 35.47 -9.44 -22.88
C GLU A 787 36.90 -9.94 -22.64
N LEU A 788 37.56 -9.52 -21.55
CA LEU A 788 38.90 -9.98 -21.20
C LEU A 788 38.86 -11.29 -20.42
N SER A 789 39.82 -12.17 -20.71
CA SER A 789 39.93 -13.53 -20.17
C SER A 789 40.01 -13.58 -18.64
N PHE A 790 40.63 -12.58 -18.01
CA PHE A 790 40.75 -12.50 -16.55
C PHE A 790 39.54 -11.86 -15.84
N SER A 791 38.53 -11.39 -16.56
CA SER A 791 37.41 -10.63 -15.97
C SER A 791 36.64 -11.41 -14.90
N THR A 792 36.52 -12.73 -15.04
CA THR A 792 35.88 -13.62 -14.07
C THR A 792 36.62 -13.62 -12.73
N LEU A 793 37.97 -13.58 -12.74
CA LEU A 793 38.77 -13.54 -11.51
C LEU A 793 38.53 -12.24 -10.74
N TYR A 794 38.55 -11.10 -11.43
CA TYR A 794 38.31 -9.78 -10.82
C TYR A 794 36.85 -9.52 -10.41
N SER A 795 35.95 -10.44 -10.75
CA SER A 795 34.57 -10.47 -10.26
C SER A 795 34.42 -11.28 -8.96
N SER A 796 35.45 -12.06 -8.56
CA SER A 796 35.48 -12.82 -7.31
C SER A 796 35.86 -11.93 -6.12
N THR A 797 35.34 -12.26 -4.94
CA THR A 797 35.72 -11.63 -3.67
C THR A 797 37.21 -11.79 -3.36
N ASP A 798 37.84 -12.86 -3.83
CA ASP A 798 39.25 -13.13 -3.57
C ASP A 798 40.17 -12.10 -4.24
N PHE A 799 39.70 -11.44 -5.31
CA PHE A 799 40.44 -10.41 -6.04
C PHE A 799 40.08 -8.98 -5.61
N ALA A 800 39.28 -8.81 -4.56
CA ALA A 800 39.02 -7.50 -3.99
C ALA A 800 40.31 -6.85 -3.46
N ALA A 801 40.37 -5.52 -3.47
CA ALA A 801 41.58 -4.79 -3.06
C ALA A 801 41.97 -5.03 -1.59
N ASP A 802 40.96 -5.25 -0.74
CA ASP A 802 41.06 -5.62 0.67
C ASP A 802 41.01 -7.13 0.91
N SER A 803 41.25 -7.97 -0.11
CA SER A 803 41.35 -9.41 0.04
C SER A 803 42.81 -9.87 0.18
N ASP A 804 42.99 -10.99 0.87
CA ASP A 804 44.27 -11.69 0.93
C ASP A 804 44.62 -12.41 -0.37
N GLY A 805 43.72 -12.51 -1.35
CA GLY A 805 43.95 -13.29 -2.56
C GLY A 805 43.81 -14.80 -2.34
N PRO A 806 43.79 -15.58 -3.42
CA PRO A 806 43.65 -17.03 -3.33
C PRO A 806 44.92 -17.67 -2.73
N SER A 807 44.74 -18.73 -1.94
CA SER A 807 45.81 -19.58 -1.43
C SER A 807 46.42 -20.45 -2.55
N SER A 808 47.61 -21.00 -2.32
CA SER A 808 48.26 -21.89 -3.30
C SER A 808 47.41 -23.13 -3.64
N TYR A 809 46.59 -23.62 -2.70
CA TYR A 809 45.68 -24.74 -2.95
C TYR A 809 44.48 -24.32 -3.80
N GLU A 810 43.91 -23.15 -3.54
CA GLU A 810 42.79 -22.61 -4.33
C GLU A 810 43.20 -22.31 -5.76
N ILE A 811 44.41 -21.79 -5.98
CA ILE A 811 44.96 -21.55 -7.33
C ILE A 811 45.10 -22.85 -8.12
N VAL A 812 45.55 -23.94 -7.49
CA VAL A 812 45.65 -25.25 -8.15
C VAL A 812 44.26 -25.84 -8.37
N ALA A 813 43.34 -25.65 -7.43
CA ALA A 813 41.97 -26.13 -7.54
C ALA A 813 41.17 -25.43 -8.65
N SER A 814 41.49 -24.16 -8.96
CA SER A 814 40.81 -23.38 -10.01
C SER A 814 41.31 -23.67 -11.43
N ILE A 815 42.34 -24.51 -11.62
CA ILE A 815 42.86 -24.88 -12.95
C ILE A 815 41.77 -25.35 -13.94
N PRO A 816 40.77 -26.17 -13.55
CA PRO A 816 39.68 -26.57 -14.44
C PRO A 816 38.78 -25.42 -14.90
N GLU A 817 38.81 -24.28 -14.19
CA GLU A 817 38.05 -23.06 -14.49
C GLU A 817 38.82 -22.10 -15.40
N CYS A 818 40.04 -22.46 -15.83
CA CYS A 818 40.85 -21.67 -16.74
C CYS A 818 40.13 -21.42 -18.08
N PRO A 819 39.94 -20.16 -18.49
CA PRO A 819 39.42 -19.81 -19.81
C PRO A 819 40.24 -20.44 -20.95
N SER A 820 39.58 -20.80 -22.06
CA SER A 820 40.20 -21.50 -23.18
C SER A 820 41.22 -20.67 -23.97
N ASP A 821 41.18 -19.35 -23.81
CA ASP A 821 42.04 -18.36 -24.44
C ASP A 821 43.30 -18.03 -23.61
N LEU A 822 43.45 -18.62 -22.42
CA LEU A 822 44.64 -18.50 -21.57
C LEU A 822 45.36 -19.83 -21.43
N THR A 823 46.68 -19.79 -21.23
CA THR A 823 47.42 -20.97 -20.78
C THR A 823 47.23 -21.17 -19.27
N ILE A 824 47.28 -22.43 -18.81
CA ILE A 824 47.23 -22.75 -17.37
C ILE A 824 48.35 -22.04 -16.60
N HIS A 825 49.53 -21.87 -17.22
CA HIS A 825 50.65 -21.15 -16.62
C HIS A 825 50.35 -19.67 -16.41
N GLU A 826 49.82 -18.97 -17.41
CA GLU A 826 49.41 -17.56 -17.26
C GLU A 826 48.28 -17.41 -16.24
N TYR A 827 47.29 -18.30 -16.28
CA TYR A 827 46.15 -18.27 -15.35
C TYR A 827 46.57 -18.49 -13.89
N THR A 828 47.50 -19.42 -13.64
CA THR A 828 48.00 -19.68 -12.28
C THR A 828 49.00 -18.63 -11.80
N ALA A 829 49.88 -18.13 -12.68
CA ALA A 829 50.79 -17.03 -12.37
C ALA A 829 50.03 -15.74 -12.02
N HIS A 830 48.98 -15.41 -12.78
CA HIS A 830 48.16 -14.22 -12.53
C HIS A 830 47.44 -14.27 -11.18
N GLN A 831 46.88 -15.43 -10.80
CA GLN A 831 46.31 -15.61 -9.47
C GLN A 831 47.38 -15.54 -8.37
N SER A 832 48.58 -16.09 -8.64
CA SER A 832 49.71 -16.08 -7.70
C SER A 832 50.26 -14.68 -7.41
N LEU A 833 50.13 -13.74 -8.35
CA LEU A 833 50.48 -12.33 -8.14
C LEU A 833 49.69 -11.69 -7.00
N ILE A 834 48.42 -12.04 -6.85
CA ILE A 834 47.51 -11.42 -5.88
C ILE A 834 47.47 -12.21 -4.55
N ALA A 835 48.03 -13.42 -4.53
CA ALA A 835 48.07 -14.31 -3.39
C ALA A 835 48.94 -13.77 -2.23
N GLY A 836 48.29 -13.37 -1.14
CA GLY A 836 48.85 -12.87 0.11
C GLY A 836 49.32 -11.41 0.04
N ARG A 837 48.68 -10.50 0.79
CA ARG A 837 49.03 -9.06 0.81
C ARG A 837 50.49 -8.79 1.14
N ASN A 838 51.03 -9.48 2.16
CA ASN A 838 52.39 -9.23 2.66
C ASN A 838 53.50 -9.66 1.69
N ARG A 839 53.21 -10.57 0.75
CA ARG A 839 54.17 -11.05 -0.25
C ARG A 839 53.90 -10.53 -1.66
N ARG A 840 52.80 -9.82 -1.87
CA ARG A 840 52.35 -9.32 -3.19
C ARG A 840 53.44 -8.59 -3.96
N TRP A 841 54.18 -7.70 -3.29
CA TRP A 841 55.32 -7.00 -3.91
C TRP A 841 56.46 -7.93 -4.31
N LEU A 842 56.78 -8.93 -3.49
CA LEU A 842 57.81 -9.92 -3.82
C LEU A 842 57.36 -10.81 -4.99
N SER A 843 56.08 -11.21 -5.02
CA SER A 843 55.51 -11.96 -6.13
C SER A 843 55.54 -11.16 -7.44
N ILE A 844 55.13 -9.88 -7.42
CA ILE A 844 55.21 -8.99 -8.58
C ILE A 844 56.66 -8.84 -9.07
N LEU A 845 57.60 -8.62 -8.15
CA LEU A 845 59.03 -8.52 -8.51
C LEU A 845 59.59 -9.82 -9.07
N THR A 846 59.13 -10.97 -8.57
CA THR A 846 59.54 -12.29 -9.08
C THR A 846 59.06 -12.46 -10.53
N GLU A 847 57.78 -12.21 -10.80
CA GLU A 847 57.22 -12.32 -12.15
C GLU A 847 57.81 -11.28 -13.14
N LEU A 848 58.09 -10.05 -12.69
CA LEU A 848 58.78 -9.04 -13.52
C LEU A 848 60.27 -9.35 -13.74
N GLY A 849 60.92 -9.99 -12.76
CA GLY A 849 62.35 -10.33 -12.80
C GLY A 849 62.69 -11.50 -13.73
N PHE A 850 61.70 -12.35 -14.08
CA PHE A 850 61.88 -13.43 -15.06
C PHE A 850 61.83 -12.99 -16.53
N GLN A 851 61.63 -11.69 -16.81
CA GLN A 851 61.63 -11.12 -18.18
C GLN A 851 62.96 -10.45 -18.60
N PHE A 852 64.06 -10.65 -17.87
CA PHE A 852 65.40 -10.22 -18.28
C PHE A 852 66.37 -11.39 -18.48
#